data_AF-A0A2N6KLM0-F1
#
_entry.id   AF-A0A2N6KLM0-F1
#
_cell.length_a   1.000
_cell.length_b   1.000
_cell.length_c   1.000
_cell.angle_alpha   90.00
_cell.angle_beta   90.00
_cell.angle_gamma   90.00
#
_symmetry.space_group_name_H-M   'P 1'
#
loop_
_entity.id
_entity.type
_entity.pdbx_description
1 polymer ?
#
loop_
_entity_poly.entity_id
_entity_poly.type
_entity_poly.pdbx_seq_one_letter_code
_entity_poly.pdbx_strand_id
1 'polypeptide(L)'
;MNNENTTSELNRLIPPEIKNDEFYAILQRITREENIKTVLEIGSSSGEGSTEAFVTGIRHNPHKPILFCMEVSKTRFTELKKRYENDDFVKVYNLSSVPIESFPNEKEVVDFYNNTENNLKNYPLERVIYWLRQDIEYVKSSGLSEHGIRKIKQENNIDYFDLVLIDGSEFTGNAELDEIYGAKYICLDDINTFKNYRNFLLLLEDSSYTLINCNKKIRNGYAIFKQKNVKPVAYQTIHDAVKSIPGFMISGQEEYLFNKVQSLPEEAVIVEIGSFKGHSTVAMGYACIGTNRKIYAIDTWDGNDSDFSERQFFEIWRQNIQINGLEEYVIPLRGYSHDALSCWHELTDGKNIDFIFIDGSHQYLDVLKDFELSFPLVKDGGWIAFHDVIHTWPGPERVWHKTAKYILVNHEYSSSIACGQKKITATNSSLTTGLPIHFFTIVLNGQPFIRYHIEIFKQLPFKWHWHIVEGVADLKHDTSWSVKLGGRISDEVHQNGRSCDGTTEYLDELVRHYPDNITIYRQPEGVFWDGKREMVNAPLANIQEECLLWQIDVDELWTLEQICTAREIFISNPEKTAAFYWCWYFVGEKLIISTRNCYAQNPQQEWLRTWRYKPGYIWAAHEPPVLVETLPDGQFKNVAAVNPFLHHETEQHGLVFQHFAYVTPEQLKFKEQYYGYSSAVAQWNALQKTTKFPILLREYFPWVRDETQVDIAHTRGIIPIAQRESGSNIWRFLQPDEVQQEITQINKVSPIIIVDGVFFQLYQTGIARVWKSLLEEWSNNGFAKHIIVLDRADTAPKIPGIRYRTVPAYDYDNTDVDREILQQVCDEEGAEVFISSYYTTPITTPSVFMAHDMIPELMGWNLSQPMWREKHYGIQHATAYIAVSENTAKDLVKCFPEISLESVTVAKNGVNHQVFLSATPEDINRFRIKYGIYKPYFILVGPGSGYKNSILFYQAFSLLASSNGFDIVCTGSGGLLAPEFRTYTSGSVVHMLQLSDEELATAYSGAVALVYPSKYEGFGMPIIEAMACGCPVITCPNASLPEVAGEAAIYIKDDDVQGLADALCEVQKPSVRQSLIAAGLEQAKKFSWSKMAEIVSSALIDATLLPLNLKEMNLITFPDWLQSEELISLELAQVIKTLAIHSESSNITLLIDTNNIATEDVELFLSSVTMNLLMEEDLDITDGLEISIVGKLADIQWKVLLPRLHGRIVLKHENQQALIQAKADALPAYELASFSQARDKEFF
;
A
#
# COMPACT_ATOMS: atom_id res chain seq x y z
N MET A 1 -58.88 -73.37 6.24
CA MET A 1 -58.00 -73.31 5.05
C MET A 1 -58.67 -72.33 4.11
N ASN A 2 -58.13 -71.12 3.93
CA ASN A 2 -58.54 -70.16 2.89
C ASN A 2 -57.68 -68.89 2.98
N ASN A 3 -56.94 -68.59 1.92
CA ASN A 3 -57.16 -67.36 1.13
C ASN A 3 -56.36 -67.48 -0.19
N GLU A 4 -57.10 -67.51 -1.29
CA GLU A 4 -56.64 -67.54 -2.67
C GLU A 4 -56.11 -66.16 -3.14
N ASN A 5 -55.28 -66.17 -4.18
CA ASN A 5 -55.02 -65.15 -5.22
C ASN A 5 -54.80 -63.67 -4.83
N THR A 6 -53.59 -63.17 -5.12
CA THR A 6 -53.34 -61.74 -5.48
C THR A 6 -52.23 -61.59 -6.53
N THR A 7 -52.34 -62.27 -7.68
CA THR A 7 -51.77 -61.71 -8.92
C THR A 7 -52.73 -60.65 -9.42
N SER A 8 -52.34 -59.38 -9.39
CA SER A 8 -53.16 -58.26 -9.91
C SER A 8 -53.66 -58.58 -11.32
N GLU A 9 -54.97 -58.45 -11.56
CA GLU A 9 -55.58 -58.65 -12.89
C GLU A 9 -54.96 -57.75 -13.97
N LEU A 10 -54.28 -56.65 -13.59
CA LEU A 10 -53.54 -55.76 -14.52
C LEU A 10 -52.52 -56.52 -15.37
N ASN A 11 -51.73 -57.39 -14.74
CA ASN A 11 -50.60 -58.07 -15.39
C ASN A 11 -51.03 -59.07 -16.48
N ARG A 12 -52.33 -59.42 -16.54
CA ARG A 12 -52.91 -60.26 -17.62
C ARG A 12 -53.57 -59.44 -18.73
N LEU A 13 -53.84 -58.16 -18.51
CA LEU A 13 -54.65 -57.31 -19.39
C LEU A 13 -53.81 -56.37 -20.26
N ILE A 14 -52.58 -56.05 -19.84
CA ILE A 14 -51.57 -55.32 -20.61
C ILE A 14 -50.36 -56.25 -20.72
N PRO A 15 -49.90 -56.64 -21.93
CA PRO A 15 -48.72 -57.50 -22.08
C PRO A 15 -47.52 -56.85 -21.37
N PRO A 16 -46.93 -57.51 -20.38
CA PRO A 16 -46.16 -56.83 -19.33
C PRO A 16 -44.71 -56.49 -19.70
N GLU A 17 -44.24 -56.82 -20.90
CA GLU A 17 -42.81 -56.72 -21.22
C GLU A 17 -42.58 -56.10 -22.59
N ILE A 18 -41.77 -55.02 -22.60
CA ILE A 18 -41.23 -54.38 -23.78
C ILE A 18 -40.29 -55.39 -24.46
N LYS A 19 -40.77 -56.22 -25.39
CA LYS A 19 -39.96 -57.29 -25.99
C LYS A 19 -40.41 -57.60 -27.42
N ASN A 20 -39.44 -57.75 -28.32
CA ASN A 20 -39.66 -57.99 -29.75
C ASN A 20 -40.47 -56.90 -30.47
N ASP A 21 -40.45 -55.66 -29.98
CA ASP A 21 -41.07 -54.50 -30.63
C ASP A 21 -40.06 -53.39 -30.96
N GLU A 22 -40.56 -52.33 -31.61
CA GLU A 22 -39.75 -51.18 -32.01
C GLU A 22 -39.09 -50.49 -30.80
N PHE A 23 -39.79 -50.41 -29.67
CA PHE A 23 -39.29 -49.72 -28.49
C PHE A 23 -38.10 -50.46 -27.87
N TYR A 24 -38.21 -51.79 -27.74
CA TYR A 24 -37.10 -52.65 -27.31
C TYR A 24 -35.84 -52.43 -28.16
N ALA A 25 -35.99 -52.42 -29.49
CA ALA A 25 -34.86 -52.23 -30.40
C ALA A 25 -34.22 -50.84 -30.26
N ILE A 26 -35.02 -49.80 -30.02
CA ILE A 26 -34.52 -48.44 -29.83
C ILE A 26 -33.76 -48.29 -28.51
N LEU A 27 -34.29 -48.82 -27.41
CA LEU A 27 -33.61 -48.79 -26.10
C LEU A 27 -32.23 -49.48 -26.17
N GLN A 28 -32.18 -50.64 -26.84
CA GLN A 28 -30.93 -51.36 -27.08
C GLN A 28 -29.94 -50.54 -27.93
N ARG A 29 -30.43 -49.83 -28.96
CA ARG A 29 -29.58 -48.99 -29.83
C ARG A 29 -29.03 -47.78 -29.07
N ILE A 30 -29.87 -47.04 -28.36
CA ILE A 30 -29.46 -45.84 -27.60
C ILE A 30 -28.39 -46.24 -26.58
N THR A 31 -28.64 -47.29 -25.80
CA THR A 31 -27.68 -47.75 -24.80
C THR A 31 -26.41 -48.37 -25.36
N ARG A 32 -26.39 -48.76 -26.64
CA ARG A 32 -25.18 -49.27 -27.32
C ARG A 32 -24.33 -48.16 -27.94
N GLU A 33 -24.97 -47.16 -28.54
CA GLU A 33 -24.31 -46.20 -29.44
C GLU A 33 -24.04 -44.84 -28.78
N GLU A 34 -24.87 -44.41 -27.84
CA GLU A 34 -24.75 -43.07 -27.26
C GLU A 34 -23.65 -43.02 -26.17
N ASN A 35 -22.98 -41.87 -26.10
CA ASN A 35 -22.10 -41.54 -24.99
C ASN A 35 -22.95 -41.19 -23.75
N ILE A 36 -23.20 -42.21 -22.92
CA ILE A 36 -23.92 -42.16 -21.66
C ILE A 36 -23.15 -42.95 -20.59
N LYS A 37 -23.29 -42.58 -19.33
CA LYS A 37 -22.60 -43.16 -18.16
C LYS A 37 -23.57 -43.78 -17.17
N THR A 38 -24.80 -43.27 -17.04
CA THR A 38 -25.80 -43.77 -16.08
C THR A 38 -27.16 -43.97 -16.72
N VAL A 39 -27.79 -45.11 -16.46
CA VAL A 39 -29.15 -45.44 -16.91
C VAL A 39 -30.02 -45.76 -15.71
N LEU A 40 -31.20 -45.13 -15.58
CA LEU A 40 -32.20 -45.49 -14.58
C LEU A 40 -33.40 -46.16 -15.26
N GLU A 41 -33.77 -47.34 -14.79
CA GLU A 41 -35.00 -48.02 -15.17
C GLU A 41 -35.93 -48.12 -13.97
N ILE A 42 -37.11 -47.51 -14.10
CA ILE A 42 -38.18 -47.58 -13.13
C ILE A 42 -39.16 -48.64 -13.61
N GLY A 43 -39.37 -49.70 -12.81
CA GLY A 43 -40.29 -50.79 -13.14
C GLY A 43 -39.63 -52.02 -13.77
N SER A 44 -38.40 -52.37 -13.36
CA SER A 44 -37.59 -53.43 -13.98
C SER A 44 -38.16 -54.86 -13.90
N SER A 45 -39.24 -55.10 -13.15
CA SER A 45 -39.92 -56.40 -13.05
C SER A 45 -38.94 -57.53 -12.68
N SER A 46 -39.04 -58.70 -13.30
CA SER A 46 -38.09 -59.81 -13.12
C SER A 46 -36.79 -59.64 -13.93
N GLY A 47 -36.66 -58.56 -14.71
CA GLY A 47 -35.48 -58.30 -15.56
C GLY A 47 -35.56 -58.81 -16.99
N GLU A 48 -36.74 -59.17 -17.48
CA GLU A 48 -37.00 -59.41 -18.91
C GLU A 48 -37.47 -58.11 -19.59
N GLY A 49 -37.58 -58.11 -20.92
CA GLY A 49 -38.11 -56.96 -21.66
C GLY A 49 -37.16 -55.76 -21.71
N SER A 50 -37.57 -54.60 -21.18
CA SER A 50 -36.77 -53.37 -21.21
C SER A 50 -35.42 -53.51 -20.52
N THR A 51 -35.36 -54.21 -19.39
CA THR A 51 -34.10 -54.47 -18.68
C THR A 51 -33.16 -55.30 -19.55
N GLU A 52 -33.69 -56.32 -20.23
CA GLU A 52 -32.92 -57.14 -21.18
C GLU A 52 -32.41 -56.31 -22.36
N ALA A 53 -33.20 -55.35 -22.85
CA ALA A 53 -32.81 -54.42 -23.91
C ALA A 53 -31.61 -53.56 -23.48
N PHE A 54 -31.70 -52.95 -22.29
CA PHE A 54 -30.62 -52.14 -21.73
C PHE A 54 -29.36 -52.96 -21.49
N VAL A 55 -29.45 -54.09 -20.80
CA VAL A 55 -28.28 -54.95 -20.53
C VAL A 55 -27.61 -55.39 -21.83
N THR A 56 -28.39 -55.77 -22.85
CA THR A 56 -27.82 -56.20 -24.13
C THR A 56 -27.13 -55.06 -24.89
N GLY A 57 -27.67 -53.84 -24.84
CA GLY A 57 -27.04 -52.66 -25.40
C GLY A 57 -25.75 -52.28 -24.68
N ILE A 58 -25.80 -52.23 -23.34
CA ILE A 58 -24.69 -51.84 -22.47
C ILE A 58 -23.49 -52.79 -22.58
N ARG A 59 -23.71 -54.10 -22.72
CA ARG A 59 -22.64 -55.10 -22.94
C ARG A 59 -21.75 -54.76 -24.16
N HIS A 60 -22.27 -53.99 -25.10
CA HIS A 60 -21.57 -53.58 -26.32
C HIS A 60 -21.24 -52.08 -26.36
N ASN A 61 -21.53 -51.31 -25.31
CA ASN A 61 -21.21 -49.90 -25.23
C ASN A 61 -19.75 -49.70 -24.74
N PRO A 62 -18.90 -48.95 -25.48
CA PRO A 62 -17.51 -48.74 -25.09
C PRO A 62 -17.35 -48.00 -23.75
N HIS A 63 -18.34 -47.21 -23.33
CA HIS A 63 -18.32 -46.41 -22.10
C HIS A 63 -18.80 -47.17 -20.85
N LYS A 64 -19.32 -48.40 -21.02
CA LYS A 64 -19.77 -49.27 -19.93
C LYS A 64 -20.66 -48.55 -18.88
N PRO A 65 -21.79 -47.96 -19.28
CA PRO A 65 -22.68 -47.28 -18.35
C PRO A 65 -23.21 -48.21 -17.25
N ILE A 66 -23.52 -47.63 -16.09
CA ILE A 66 -24.14 -48.34 -14.97
C ILE A 66 -25.66 -48.27 -15.12
N LEU A 67 -26.33 -49.41 -15.05
CA LEU A 67 -27.78 -49.54 -15.08
C LEU A 67 -28.32 -49.70 -13.65
N PHE A 68 -29.20 -48.79 -13.27
CA PHE A 68 -29.91 -48.79 -11.99
C PHE A 68 -31.33 -49.27 -12.22
N CYS A 69 -31.68 -50.43 -11.66
CA CYS A 69 -32.98 -51.07 -11.83
C CYS A 69 -33.82 -50.97 -10.55
N MET A 70 -35.03 -50.44 -10.64
CA MET A 70 -35.95 -50.31 -9.51
C MET A 70 -37.12 -51.30 -9.63
N GLU A 71 -37.33 -52.12 -8.60
CA GLU A 71 -38.46 -53.03 -8.53
C GLU A 71 -39.04 -53.10 -7.10
N VAL A 72 -40.32 -52.75 -6.96
CA VAL A 72 -41.02 -52.71 -5.66
C VAL A 72 -41.32 -54.12 -5.13
N SER A 73 -41.63 -55.09 -6.01
CA SER A 73 -41.96 -56.44 -5.60
C SER A 73 -40.75 -57.24 -5.14
N LYS A 74 -40.76 -57.66 -3.87
CA LYS A 74 -39.70 -58.52 -3.29
C LYS A 74 -39.48 -59.80 -4.10
N THR A 75 -40.53 -60.41 -4.62
CA THR A 75 -40.43 -61.64 -5.43
C THR A 75 -39.73 -61.35 -6.75
N ARG A 76 -40.20 -60.35 -7.52
CA ARG A 76 -39.60 -59.98 -8.81
C ARG A 76 -38.19 -59.41 -8.65
N PHE A 77 -37.95 -58.62 -7.62
CA PHE A 77 -36.62 -58.12 -7.24
C PHE A 77 -35.63 -59.27 -7.00
N THR A 78 -36.07 -60.34 -6.32
CA THR A 78 -35.21 -61.51 -6.07
C THR A 78 -34.87 -62.22 -7.38
N GLU A 79 -35.81 -62.32 -8.31
CA GLU A 79 -35.60 -62.89 -9.64
C GLU A 79 -34.68 -62.01 -10.50
N LEU A 80 -34.92 -60.70 -10.53
CA LEU A 80 -34.11 -59.69 -11.23
C LEU A 80 -32.66 -59.72 -10.74
N LYS A 81 -32.46 -59.71 -9.41
CA LYS A 81 -31.14 -59.78 -8.79
C LYS A 81 -30.40 -61.06 -9.19
N LYS A 82 -31.09 -62.20 -9.20
CA LYS A 82 -30.52 -63.49 -9.59
C LYS A 82 -30.19 -63.55 -11.08
N ARG A 83 -31.04 -62.96 -11.93
CA ARG A 83 -30.89 -63.00 -13.39
C ARG A 83 -29.63 -62.27 -13.87
N TYR A 84 -29.31 -61.13 -13.26
CA TYR A 84 -28.16 -60.29 -13.62
C TYR A 84 -27.03 -60.31 -12.58
N GLU A 85 -26.94 -61.36 -11.76
CA GLU A 85 -25.91 -61.48 -10.72
C GLU A 85 -24.47 -61.46 -11.25
N ASN A 86 -24.29 -61.76 -12.54
CA ASN A 86 -22.99 -61.80 -13.23
C ASN A 86 -22.72 -60.55 -14.09
N ASP A 87 -23.61 -59.55 -14.10
CA ASP A 87 -23.44 -58.29 -14.82
C ASP A 87 -23.17 -57.16 -13.81
N ASP A 88 -21.90 -56.94 -13.45
CA ASP A 88 -21.47 -56.00 -12.37
C ASP A 88 -21.95 -54.53 -12.57
N PHE A 89 -22.31 -54.15 -13.80
CA PHE A 89 -22.83 -52.83 -14.11
C PHE A 89 -24.34 -52.70 -13.84
N VAL A 90 -25.03 -53.76 -13.44
CA VAL A 90 -26.46 -53.76 -13.10
C VAL A 90 -26.62 -53.68 -11.57
N LYS A 91 -27.14 -52.54 -11.09
CA LYS A 91 -27.42 -52.29 -9.69
C LYS A 91 -28.94 -52.33 -9.45
N VAL A 92 -29.39 -53.33 -8.70
CA VAL A 92 -30.81 -53.57 -8.44
C VAL A 92 -31.24 -53.03 -7.07
N TYR A 93 -32.38 -52.36 -7.03
CA TYR A 93 -32.93 -51.70 -5.85
C TYR A 93 -34.37 -52.18 -5.59
N ASN A 94 -34.63 -52.65 -4.36
CA ASN A 94 -35.99 -52.93 -3.90
C ASN A 94 -36.58 -51.70 -3.22
N LEU A 95 -36.98 -50.71 -4.03
CA LEU A 95 -37.46 -49.40 -3.58
C LEU A 95 -38.69 -48.99 -4.39
N SER A 96 -39.54 -48.14 -3.81
CA SER A 96 -40.54 -47.36 -4.55
C SER A 96 -39.86 -46.19 -5.24
N SER A 97 -40.27 -45.86 -6.47
CA SER A 97 -39.75 -44.71 -7.21
C SER A 97 -40.06 -43.40 -6.49
N VAL A 98 -41.30 -43.27 -6.03
CA VAL A 98 -41.85 -42.12 -5.30
C VAL A 98 -42.51 -42.58 -4.00
N PRO A 99 -42.63 -41.70 -2.98
CA PRO A 99 -43.28 -42.05 -1.73
C PRO A 99 -44.82 -42.11 -1.89
N ILE A 100 -45.52 -42.69 -0.91
CA ILE A 100 -46.96 -43.00 -1.04
C ILE A 100 -47.82 -41.73 -1.16
N GLU A 101 -47.35 -40.62 -0.62
CA GLU A 101 -47.99 -39.32 -0.66
C GLU A 101 -48.01 -38.72 -2.07
N SER A 102 -47.14 -39.22 -2.96
CA SER A 102 -47.07 -38.81 -4.36
C SER A 102 -48.04 -39.58 -5.26
N PHE A 103 -48.76 -40.59 -4.75
CA PHE A 103 -49.81 -41.26 -5.50
C PHE A 103 -51.05 -40.35 -5.61
N PRO A 104 -51.73 -40.35 -6.76
CA PRO A 104 -52.92 -39.55 -7.00
C PRO A 104 -54.05 -40.06 -6.14
N ASN A 105 -54.92 -39.14 -5.76
CA ASN A 105 -56.18 -39.51 -5.12
C ASN A 105 -57.18 -40.03 -6.17
N GLU A 106 -58.23 -40.72 -5.71
CA GLU A 106 -59.24 -41.29 -6.61
C GLU A 106 -59.89 -40.24 -7.52
N LYS A 107 -60.06 -39.00 -7.04
CA LYS A 107 -60.68 -37.94 -7.82
C LYS A 107 -59.80 -37.55 -9.01
N GLU A 108 -58.49 -37.47 -8.84
CA GLU A 108 -57.55 -37.16 -9.93
C GLU A 108 -57.57 -38.26 -11.01
N VAL A 109 -57.67 -39.53 -10.62
CA VAL A 109 -57.79 -40.65 -11.56
C VAL A 109 -59.16 -40.66 -12.25
N VAL A 110 -60.26 -40.36 -11.54
CA VAL A 110 -61.59 -40.19 -12.14
C VAL A 110 -61.61 -39.04 -13.14
N ASP A 111 -61.02 -37.89 -12.78
CA ASP A 111 -60.96 -36.70 -13.62
C ASP A 111 -60.14 -36.97 -14.88
N PHE A 112 -59.00 -37.65 -14.76
CA PHE A 112 -58.22 -38.12 -15.91
C PHE A 112 -59.03 -39.09 -16.77
N TYR A 113 -59.64 -40.12 -16.15
CA TYR A 113 -60.39 -41.15 -16.86
C TYR A 113 -61.53 -40.54 -17.68
N ASN A 114 -62.26 -39.56 -17.14
CA ASN A 114 -63.39 -38.95 -17.85
C ASN A 114 -62.94 -37.97 -18.94
N ASN A 115 -61.96 -37.11 -18.63
CA ASN A 115 -61.69 -35.90 -19.42
C ASN A 115 -60.54 -36.03 -20.44
N THR A 116 -59.83 -37.15 -20.47
CA THR A 116 -58.73 -37.38 -21.44
C THR A 116 -59.06 -38.51 -22.42
N GLU A 117 -58.41 -38.51 -23.58
CA GLU A 117 -58.46 -39.64 -24.52
C GLU A 117 -57.38 -40.65 -24.11
N ASN A 118 -57.79 -41.70 -23.39
CA ASN A 118 -56.87 -42.67 -22.79
C ASN A 118 -57.36 -44.11 -22.97
N ASN A 119 -56.42 -45.06 -22.90
CA ASN A 119 -56.70 -46.48 -23.07
C ASN A 119 -57.30 -47.13 -21.81
N LEU A 120 -57.30 -46.46 -20.65
CA LEU A 120 -57.94 -46.97 -19.44
C LEU A 120 -59.47 -47.04 -19.60
N LYS A 121 -60.06 -46.24 -20.50
CA LYS A 121 -61.48 -46.31 -20.90
C LYS A 121 -61.92 -47.67 -21.47
N ASN A 122 -60.98 -48.53 -21.85
CA ASN A 122 -61.29 -49.91 -22.24
C ASN A 122 -61.73 -50.78 -21.05
N TYR A 123 -61.62 -50.27 -19.82
CA TYR A 123 -61.98 -50.94 -18.59
C TYR A 123 -63.00 -50.11 -17.79
N PRO A 124 -63.94 -50.73 -17.07
CA PRO A 124 -64.86 -50.00 -16.20
C PRO A 124 -64.09 -49.15 -15.16
N LEU A 125 -64.53 -47.91 -14.94
CA LEU A 125 -63.90 -46.97 -14.00
C LEU A 125 -63.71 -47.57 -12.59
N GLU A 126 -64.67 -48.34 -12.10
CA GLU A 126 -64.59 -49.05 -10.81
C GLU A 126 -63.37 -49.98 -10.74
N ARG A 127 -63.02 -50.61 -11.86
CA ARG A 127 -61.86 -51.50 -11.97
C ARG A 127 -60.55 -50.70 -11.96
N VAL A 128 -60.53 -49.55 -12.63
CA VAL A 128 -59.37 -48.64 -12.64
C VAL A 128 -59.11 -48.07 -11.23
N ILE A 129 -60.16 -47.66 -10.51
CA ILE A 129 -60.04 -47.21 -9.11
C ILE A 129 -59.63 -48.35 -8.18
N TYR A 130 -60.11 -49.57 -8.42
CA TYR A 130 -59.64 -50.72 -7.67
C TYR A 130 -58.13 -50.96 -7.86
N TRP A 131 -57.61 -50.78 -9.07
CA TRP A 131 -56.18 -50.91 -9.36
C TRP A 131 -55.34 -49.86 -8.63
N LEU A 132 -55.77 -48.59 -8.59
CA LEU A 132 -55.13 -47.55 -7.80
C LEU A 132 -55.03 -47.93 -6.31
N ARG A 133 -56.14 -48.40 -5.73
CA ARG A 133 -56.17 -48.83 -4.33
C ARG A 133 -55.20 -49.99 -4.08
N GLN A 134 -55.13 -50.95 -5.01
CA GLN A 134 -54.21 -52.09 -4.91
C GLN A 134 -52.74 -51.65 -4.95
N ASP A 135 -52.36 -50.74 -5.84
CA ASP A 135 -50.99 -50.23 -5.93
C ASP A 135 -50.59 -49.47 -4.65
N ILE A 136 -51.48 -48.60 -4.14
CA ILE A 136 -51.26 -47.88 -2.88
C ILE A 136 -51.15 -48.85 -1.69
N GLU A 137 -52.06 -49.82 -1.57
CA GLU A 137 -52.01 -50.85 -0.50
C GLU A 137 -50.75 -51.71 -0.60
N TYR A 138 -50.29 -52.00 -1.82
CA TYR A 138 -49.09 -52.78 -2.05
C TYR A 138 -47.83 -52.02 -1.59
N VAL A 139 -47.66 -50.75 -1.99
CA VAL A 139 -46.56 -49.91 -1.51
C VAL A 139 -46.62 -49.76 0.02
N LYS A 140 -47.80 -49.50 0.58
CA LYS A 140 -48.02 -49.37 2.02
C LYS A 140 -47.65 -50.62 2.81
N SER A 141 -48.02 -51.80 2.30
CA SER A 141 -47.74 -53.09 2.97
C SER A 141 -46.31 -53.59 2.75
N SER A 142 -45.63 -53.14 1.70
CA SER A 142 -44.23 -53.48 1.41
C SER A 142 -43.22 -52.85 2.39
N GLY A 143 -43.60 -51.73 3.03
CA GLY A 143 -42.75 -50.94 3.92
C GLY A 143 -41.73 -50.05 3.19
N LEU A 144 -41.84 -49.90 1.86
CA LEU A 144 -40.93 -49.15 1.00
C LEU A 144 -41.50 -47.74 0.74
N SER A 145 -41.46 -46.85 1.73
CA SER A 145 -42.04 -45.49 1.64
C SER A 145 -41.00 -44.37 1.42
N GLU A 146 -39.87 -44.68 0.79
CA GLU A 146 -38.75 -43.73 0.58
C GLU A 146 -38.76 -43.13 -0.84
N HIS A 147 -38.14 -41.96 -1.02
CA HIS A 147 -37.84 -41.37 -2.34
C HIS A 147 -36.73 -42.18 -3.04
N GLY A 148 -37.08 -43.31 -3.67
CA GLY A 148 -36.09 -44.25 -4.18
C GLY A 148 -35.18 -43.66 -5.24
N ILE A 149 -35.69 -42.78 -6.12
CA ILE A 149 -34.87 -42.10 -7.13
C ILE A 149 -33.80 -41.22 -6.47
N ARG A 150 -34.17 -40.40 -5.46
CA ARG A 150 -33.23 -39.56 -4.70
C ARG A 150 -32.19 -40.37 -3.96
N LYS A 151 -32.60 -41.50 -3.38
CA LYS A 151 -31.69 -42.41 -2.68
C LYS A 151 -30.63 -42.98 -3.63
N ILE A 152 -31.02 -43.42 -4.82
CA ILE A 152 -30.07 -43.92 -5.84
C ILE A 152 -29.10 -42.79 -6.25
N LYS A 153 -29.60 -41.57 -6.47
CA LYS A 153 -28.77 -40.39 -6.77
C LYS A 153 -27.73 -40.12 -5.68
N GLN A 154 -28.16 -40.08 -4.41
CA GLN A 154 -27.28 -39.82 -3.26
C GLN A 154 -26.25 -40.93 -3.04
N GLU A 155 -26.65 -42.19 -3.08
CA GLU A 155 -25.73 -43.33 -2.86
C GLU A 155 -24.66 -43.46 -3.94
N ASN A 156 -24.91 -42.93 -5.14
CA ASN A 156 -24.03 -43.09 -6.29
C ASN A 156 -23.44 -41.77 -6.80
N ASN A 157 -23.67 -40.65 -6.07
CA ASN A 157 -23.20 -39.32 -6.42
C ASN A 157 -23.57 -38.90 -7.86
N ILE A 158 -24.87 -39.00 -8.18
CA ILE A 158 -25.44 -38.70 -9.49
C ILE A 158 -26.32 -37.46 -9.36
N ASP A 159 -25.94 -36.37 -10.02
CA ASP A 159 -26.76 -35.15 -10.10
C ASP A 159 -27.96 -35.37 -11.03
N TYR A 160 -27.71 -35.90 -12.23
CA TYR A 160 -28.72 -36.27 -13.24
C TYR A 160 -28.35 -37.59 -13.92
N PHE A 161 -29.36 -38.37 -14.32
CA PHE A 161 -29.15 -39.60 -15.09
C PHE A 161 -29.05 -39.26 -16.58
N ASP A 162 -28.10 -39.85 -17.31
CA ASP A 162 -28.03 -39.65 -18.77
C ASP A 162 -29.23 -40.23 -19.53
N LEU A 163 -29.80 -41.35 -19.07
CA LEU A 163 -30.94 -42.01 -19.70
C LEU A 163 -31.88 -42.54 -18.63
N VAL A 164 -33.17 -42.26 -18.75
CA VAL A 164 -34.20 -42.75 -17.84
C VAL A 164 -35.34 -43.41 -18.60
N LEU A 165 -35.82 -44.55 -18.12
CA LEU A 165 -37.09 -45.17 -18.54
C LEU A 165 -38.08 -45.14 -17.38
N ILE A 166 -39.25 -44.53 -17.64
CA ILE A 166 -40.41 -44.56 -16.73
C ILE A 166 -41.36 -45.66 -17.21
N ASP A 167 -41.30 -46.81 -16.55
CA ASP A 167 -42.21 -47.95 -16.73
C ASP A 167 -42.74 -48.50 -15.38
N GLY A 168 -42.94 -47.58 -14.43
CA GLY A 168 -43.36 -47.88 -13.05
C GLY A 168 -44.83 -48.26 -12.90
N SER A 169 -45.42 -47.94 -11.74
CA SER A 169 -46.85 -48.14 -11.50
C SER A 169 -47.68 -47.32 -12.50
N GLU A 170 -48.89 -47.80 -12.79
CA GLU A 170 -49.82 -47.09 -13.66
C GLU A 170 -50.24 -45.72 -13.10
N PHE A 171 -50.06 -45.49 -11.79
CA PHE A 171 -50.63 -44.35 -11.09
C PHE A 171 -49.59 -43.40 -10.49
N THR A 172 -48.31 -43.48 -10.81
CA THR A 172 -47.30 -42.52 -10.27
C THR A 172 -47.33 -41.16 -10.95
N GLY A 173 -47.90 -41.06 -12.15
CA GLY A 173 -48.11 -39.80 -12.87
C GLY A 173 -46.82 -39.00 -13.08
N ASN A 174 -46.85 -37.70 -12.79
CA ASN A 174 -45.70 -36.81 -12.99
C ASN A 174 -44.64 -36.87 -11.89
N ALA A 175 -44.92 -37.50 -10.76
CA ALA A 175 -43.99 -37.51 -9.63
C ALA A 175 -42.64 -38.15 -9.97
N GLU A 176 -42.61 -39.13 -10.89
CA GLU A 176 -41.36 -39.74 -11.37
C GLU A 176 -40.60 -38.81 -12.32
N LEU A 177 -41.30 -38.03 -13.15
CA LEU A 177 -40.70 -37.07 -14.08
C LEU A 177 -40.03 -35.91 -13.34
N ASP A 178 -40.67 -35.39 -12.29
CA ASP A 178 -40.16 -34.28 -11.48
C ASP A 178 -38.79 -34.60 -10.83
N GLU A 179 -38.53 -35.88 -10.52
CA GLU A 179 -37.29 -36.34 -9.89
C GLU A 179 -36.14 -36.61 -10.89
N ILE A 180 -36.46 -36.75 -12.18
CA ILE A 180 -35.51 -37.18 -13.23
C ILE A 180 -35.31 -36.14 -14.33
N TYR A 181 -35.92 -34.96 -14.18
CA TYR A 181 -35.73 -33.82 -15.07
C TYR A 181 -34.24 -33.44 -15.22
N GLY A 182 -33.84 -33.07 -16.42
CA GLY A 182 -32.44 -32.80 -16.78
C GLY A 182 -31.70 -34.00 -17.38
N ALA A 183 -32.34 -35.18 -17.47
CA ALA A 183 -31.77 -36.34 -18.13
C ALA A 183 -31.59 -36.13 -19.64
N LYS A 184 -30.44 -36.52 -20.20
CA LYS A 184 -30.15 -36.35 -21.64
C LYS A 184 -31.17 -37.08 -22.53
N TYR A 185 -31.66 -38.23 -22.07
CA TYR A 185 -32.77 -38.96 -22.67
C TYR A 185 -33.82 -39.36 -21.64
N ILE A 186 -35.08 -39.09 -21.95
CA ILE A 186 -36.24 -39.54 -21.15
C ILE A 186 -37.12 -40.41 -22.04
N CYS A 187 -37.26 -41.67 -21.65
CA CYS A 187 -38.09 -42.67 -22.30
C CYS A 187 -39.33 -42.93 -21.44
N LEU A 188 -40.51 -42.83 -22.05
CA LEU A 188 -41.80 -43.03 -21.40
C LEU A 188 -42.48 -44.26 -22.00
N ASP A 189 -42.90 -45.21 -21.16
CA ASP A 189 -43.81 -46.29 -21.56
C ASP A 189 -45.27 -45.98 -21.19
N ASP A 190 -46.22 -46.59 -21.88
CA ASP A 190 -47.66 -46.36 -21.70
C ASP A 190 -48.13 -44.87 -21.72
N ILE A 191 -47.74 -44.12 -22.76
CA ILE A 191 -48.10 -42.69 -22.90
C ILE A 191 -49.60 -42.42 -23.13
N ASN A 192 -50.42 -43.45 -23.37
CA ASN A 192 -51.87 -43.32 -23.55
C ASN A 192 -52.66 -43.67 -22.27
N THR A 193 -51.99 -43.89 -21.13
CA THR A 193 -52.63 -44.20 -19.84
C THR A 193 -52.18 -43.21 -18.76
N PHE A 194 -52.65 -43.37 -17.52
CA PHE A 194 -52.41 -42.39 -16.47
C PHE A 194 -50.91 -42.24 -16.19
N LYS A 195 -50.16 -43.34 -16.30
CA LYS A 195 -48.71 -43.42 -16.09
C LYS A 195 -47.96 -42.24 -16.71
N ASN A 196 -48.05 -42.07 -18.03
CA ASN A 196 -47.21 -41.13 -18.77
C ASN A 196 -47.96 -40.18 -19.71
N TYR A 197 -49.29 -40.17 -19.74
CA TYR A 197 -50.05 -39.25 -20.61
C TYR A 197 -49.72 -37.78 -20.33
N ARG A 198 -49.69 -37.37 -19.06
CA ARG A 198 -49.36 -35.99 -18.70
C ARG A 198 -47.88 -35.69 -18.95
N ASN A 199 -47.00 -36.62 -18.61
CA ASN A 199 -45.54 -36.50 -18.82
C ASN A 199 -45.21 -36.32 -20.30
N PHE A 200 -45.89 -37.04 -21.18
CA PHE A 200 -45.75 -36.92 -22.62
C PHE A 200 -46.16 -35.53 -23.14
N LEU A 201 -47.26 -34.96 -22.62
CA LEU A 201 -47.69 -33.60 -22.99
C LEU A 201 -46.72 -32.53 -22.44
N LEU A 202 -46.29 -32.67 -21.19
CA LEU A 202 -45.33 -31.75 -20.57
C LEU A 202 -44.02 -31.70 -21.36
N LEU A 203 -43.46 -32.85 -21.73
CA LEU A 203 -42.21 -32.91 -22.52
C LEU A 203 -42.39 -32.50 -23.99
N LEU A 204 -43.62 -32.55 -24.53
CA LEU A 204 -43.92 -32.00 -25.86
C LEU A 204 -43.96 -30.47 -25.85
N GLU A 205 -44.47 -29.87 -24.78
CA GLU A 205 -44.53 -28.43 -24.58
C GLU A 205 -43.19 -27.86 -24.11
N ASP A 206 -42.35 -28.70 -23.50
CA ASP A 206 -41.02 -28.29 -23.05
C ASP A 206 -40.07 -28.02 -24.22
N SER A 207 -39.73 -26.74 -24.37
CA SER A 207 -38.80 -26.27 -25.37
C SER A 207 -37.38 -26.84 -25.21
N SER A 208 -36.98 -27.28 -24.01
CA SER A 208 -35.68 -27.87 -23.70
C SER A 208 -35.55 -29.34 -24.12
N TYR A 209 -36.63 -30.00 -24.56
CA TYR A 209 -36.59 -31.37 -25.09
C TYR A 209 -37.10 -31.43 -26.54
N THR A 210 -36.61 -32.42 -27.28
CA THR A 210 -37.11 -32.78 -28.61
C THR A 210 -37.61 -34.20 -28.57
N LEU A 211 -38.84 -34.42 -29.06
CA LEU A 211 -39.34 -35.76 -29.30
C LEU A 211 -38.55 -36.40 -30.45
N ILE A 212 -37.78 -37.45 -30.16
CA ILE A 212 -36.95 -38.15 -31.15
C ILE A 212 -37.68 -39.33 -31.76
N ASN A 213 -38.50 -40.02 -30.97
CA ASN A 213 -39.32 -41.14 -31.46
C ASN A 213 -40.59 -41.26 -30.61
N CYS A 214 -41.71 -41.62 -31.23
CA CYS A 214 -42.98 -41.86 -30.56
C CYS A 214 -43.81 -42.81 -31.40
N ASN A 215 -44.45 -43.78 -30.76
CA ASN A 215 -45.44 -44.63 -31.41
C ASN A 215 -46.62 -44.87 -30.47
N LYS A 216 -47.72 -44.15 -30.68
CA LYS A 216 -48.95 -44.26 -29.87
C LYS A 216 -49.73 -45.57 -30.09
N LYS A 217 -49.37 -46.39 -31.07
CA LYS A 217 -50.16 -47.58 -31.48
C LYS A 217 -49.62 -48.90 -30.94
N ILE A 218 -48.35 -48.95 -30.54
CA ILE A 218 -47.73 -50.14 -29.95
C ILE A 218 -48.09 -50.17 -28.46
N ARG A 219 -48.75 -51.23 -27.99
CA ARG A 219 -49.23 -51.35 -26.60
C ARG A 219 -50.04 -50.11 -26.17
N ASN A 220 -49.75 -49.46 -25.04
CA ASN A 220 -50.32 -48.14 -24.71
C ASN A 220 -49.43 -46.97 -25.11
N GLY A 221 -48.52 -47.19 -26.06
CA GLY A 221 -47.67 -46.20 -26.69
C GLY A 221 -46.40 -45.89 -25.90
N TYR A 222 -45.35 -45.52 -26.62
CA TYR A 222 -44.11 -45.03 -26.01
C TYR A 222 -43.67 -43.71 -26.64
N ALA A 223 -42.84 -42.96 -25.92
CA ALA A 223 -42.17 -41.77 -26.42
C ALA A 223 -40.74 -41.68 -25.89
N ILE A 224 -39.85 -41.13 -26.71
CA ILE A 224 -38.44 -40.89 -26.36
C ILE A 224 -38.13 -39.43 -26.66
N PHE A 225 -37.80 -38.70 -25.62
CA PHE A 225 -37.35 -37.33 -25.69
C PHE A 225 -35.84 -37.29 -25.48
N LYS A 226 -35.18 -36.40 -26.23
CA LYS A 226 -33.78 -36.03 -26.04
C LYS A 226 -33.73 -34.56 -25.68
N GLN A 227 -32.99 -34.22 -24.65
CA GLN A 227 -32.76 -32.82 -24.30
C GLN A 227 -32.18 -32.10 -25.52
N LYS A 228 -32.82 -31.01 -25.95
CA LYS A 228 -32.20 -30.06 -26.87
C LYS A 228 -30.96 -29.57 -26.18
N ASN A 229 -29.82 -29.71 -26.83
CA ASN A 229 -28.70 -28.84 -26.51
C ASN A 229 -29.27 -27.43 -26.64
N VAL A 230 -29.43 -26.73 -25.51
CA VAL A 230 -29.70 -25.29 -25.50
C VAL A 230 -28.64 -24.73 -26.42
N LYS A 231 -29.05 -24.16 -27.56
CA LYS A 231 -28.10 -23.43 -28.38
C LYS A 231 -27.56 -22.35 -27.46
N PRO A 232 -26.24 -22.27 -27.23
CA PRO A 232 -25.69 -21.11 -26.55
C PRO A 232 -26.22 -19.88 -27.31
N VAL A 233 -26.82 -18.94 -26.58
CA VAL A 233 -27.06 -17.59 -27.11
C VAL A 233 -25.70 -17.16 -27.66
N ALA A 234 -25.63 -16.91 -28.97
CA ALA A 234 -24.36 -16.54 -29.58
C ALA A 234 -23.87 -15.27 -28.90
N TYR A 235 -22.60 -15.21 -28.51
CA TYR A 235 -22.00 -14.03 -27.89
C TYR A 235 -22.34 -12.74 -28.63
N GLN A 236 -22.37 -12.78 -29.97
CA GLN A 236 -22.76 -11.64 -30.81
C GLN A 236 -24.14 -11.07 -30.47
N THR A 237 -25.13 -11.90 -30.15
CA THR A 237 -26.48 -11.46 -29.78
C THR A 237 -26.50 -10.72 -28.45
N ILE A 238 -25.69 -11.17 -27.48
CA ILE A 238 -25.53 -10.51 -26.17
C ILE A 238 -24.78 -9.19 -26.37
N HIS A 239 -23.68 -9.23 -27.10
CA HIS A 239 -22.86 -8.06 -27.40
C HIS A 239 -23.68 -6.95 -28.09
N ASP A 240 -24.47 -7.29 -29.12
CA ASP A 240 -25.30 -6.32 -29.84
C ASP A 240 -26.38 -5.70 -28.94
N ALA A 241 -26.98 -6.50 -28.06
CA ALA A 241 -27.98 -6.05 -27.10
C ALA A 241 -27.39 -5.11 -26.05
N VAL A 242 -26.26 -5.48 -25.44
CA VAL A 242 -25.56 -4.69 -24.42
C VAL A 242 -25.01 -3.39 -25.01
N LYS A 243 -24.41 -3.46 -26.21
CA LYS A 243 -23.88 -2.28 -26.94
C LYS A 243 -24.96 -1.25 -27.29
N SER A 244 -26.22 -1.67 -27.42
CA SER A 244 -27.34 -0.76 -27.67
C SER A 244 -27.75 0.08 -26.45
N ILE A 245 -27.26 -0.28 -25.26
CA ILE A 245 -27.56 0.39 -23.99
C ILE A 245 -26.35 1.25 -23.62
N PRO A 246 -26.51 2.54 -23.33
CA PRO A 246 -25.41 3.34 -22.79
C PRO A 246 -24.91 2.77 -21.46
N GLY A 247 -23.61 2.52 -21.36
CA GLY A 247 -22.94 2.01 -20.16
C GLY A 247 -21.42 2.04 -20.32
N PHE A 248 -20.72 1.66 -19.25
CA PHE A 248 -19.27 1.82 -19.12
C PHE A 248 -18.49 0.49 -19.09
N MET A 249 -19.15 -0.64 -19.33
CA MET A 249 -18.44 -1.92 -19.47
C MET A 249 -17.57 -1.91 -20.73
N ILE A 250 -16.37 -2.46 -20.60
CA ILE A 250 -15.45 -2.68 -21.72
C ILE A 250 -15.70 -4.06 -22.35
N SER A 251 -15.39 -4.18 -23.65
CA SER A 251 -15.73 -5.38 -24.42
C SER A 251 -15.16 -6.65 -23.82
N GLY A 252 -16.01 -7.67 -23.68
CA GLY A 252 -15.70 -8.97 -23.10
C GLY A 252 -16.19 -9.15 -21.66
N GLN A 253 -16.45 -8.06 -20.92
CA GLN A 253 -17.05 -8.12 -19.58
C GLN A 253 -18.48 -8.64 -19.60
N GLU A 254 -19.24 -8.26 -20.62
CA GLU A 254 -20.59 -8.75 -20.87
C GLU A 254 -20.60 -10.27 -21.14
N GLU A 255 -19.58 -10.80 -21.82
CA GLU A 255 -19.40 -12.23 -22.04
C GLU A 255 -19.14 -12.96 -20.73
N TYR A 256 -18.25 -12.39 -19.91
CA TYR A 256 -17.89 -12.95 -18.62
C TYR A 256 -19.10 -13.03 -17.69
N LEU A 257 -19.86 -11.94 -17.53
CA LEU A 257 -21.05 -11.90 -16.69
C LEU A 257 -22.13 -12.87 -17.19
N PHE A 258 -22.36 -12.94 -18.50
CA PHE A 258 -23.27 -13.91 -19.10
C PHE A 258 -22.86 -15.35 -18.77
N ASN A 259 -21.60 -15.71 -19.03
CA ASN A 259 -21.09 -17.06 -18.79
C ASN A 259 -21.10 -17.42 -17.30
N LYS A 260 -20.77 -16.47 -16.42
CA LYS A 260 -20.82 -16.66 -14.97
C LYS A 260 -22.24 -16.98 -14.52
N VAL A 261 -23.24 -16.19 -14.92
CA VAL A 261 -24.64 -16.44 -14.58
C VAL A 261 -25.16 -17.75 -15.20
N GLN A 262 -24.76 -18.04 -16.45
CA GLN A 262 -25.14 -19.29 -17.13
C GLN A 262 -24.66 -20.54 -16.38
N SER A 263 -23.52 -20.45 -15.69
CA SER A 263 -22.93 -21.54 -14.91
C SER A 263 -23.64 -21.83 -13.57
N LEU A 264 -24.53 -20.95 -13.11
CA LEU A 264 -25.25 -21.10 -11.83
C LEU A 264 -26.42 -22.09 -11.94
N PRO A 265 -27.00 -22.59 -10.84
CA PRO A 265 -28.23 -23.40 -10.87
C PRO A 265 -29.39 -22.71 -11.60
N GLU A 266 -30.37 -23.46 -12.09
CA GLU A 266 -31.50 -22.90 -12.87
C GLU A 266 -32.43 -22.02 -12.02
N GLU A 267 -32.38 -22.13 -10.71
CA GLU A 267 -33.17 -21.38 -9.72
C GLU A 267 -32.35 -20.31 -8.97
N ALA A 268 -31.13 -20.02 -9.45
CA ALA A 268 -30.20 -19.13 -8.78
C ALA A 268 -30.75 -17.71 -8.57
N VAL A 269 -30.46 -17.17 -7.39
CA VAL A 269 -30.72 -15.79 -6.97
C VAL A 269 -29.49 -14.94 -7.23
N ILE A 270 -29.63 -13.99 -8.15
CA ILE A 270 -28.57 -13.08 -8.56
C ILE A 270 -28.90 -11.69 -8.02
N VAL A 271 -27.92 -10.97 -7.50
CA VAL A 271 -28.06 -9.59 -7.03
C VAL A 271 -27.10 -8.69 -7.79
N GLU A 272 -27.57 -7.54 -8.21
CA GLU A 272 -26.76 -6.49 -8.81
C GLU A 272 -26.93 -5.21 -8.01
N ILE A 273 -25.82 -4.63 -7.55
CA ILE A 273 -25.79 -3.31 -6.90
C ILE A 273 -25.18 -2.33 -7.91
N GLY A 274 -25.89 -1.23 -8.22
CA GLY A 274 -25.47 -0.26 -9.23
C GLY A 274 -26.10 -0.50 -10.61
N SER A 275 -27.39 -0.84 -10.65
CA SER A 275 -28.10 -1.18 -11.88
C SER A 275 -28.53 0.05 -12.70
N PHE A 276 -27.59 0.90 -13.11
CA PHE A 276 -27.83 2.23 -13.67
C PHE A 276 -28.84 2.28 -14.85
N LYS A 277 -28.41 1.99 -16.08
CA LYS A 277 -29.25 1.94 -17.29
C LYS A 277 -29.55 0.50 -17.75
N GLY A 278 -29.06 -0.49 -17.01
CA GLY A 278 -29.30 -1.90 -17.25
C GLY A 278 -28.25 -2.58 -18.13
N HIS A 279 -27.09 -1.95 -18.33
CA HIS A 279 -26.06 -2.43 -19.25
C HIS A 279 -25.53 -3.83 -18.86
N SER A 280 -25.07 -3.99 -17.62
CA SER A 280 -24.66 -5.27 -17.00
C SER A 280 -25.86 -6.19 -16.71
N THR A 281 -26.99 -5.62 -16.30
CA THR A 281 -28.25 -6.35 -16.06
C THR A 281 -28.71 -7.13 -17.28
N VAL A 282 -28.62 -6.54 -18.47
CA VAL A 282 -29.00 -7.18 -19.73
C VAL A 282 -28.03 -8.31 -20.07
N ALA A 283 -26.72 -8.11 -19.90
CA ALA A 283 -25.72 -9.17 -20.12
C ALA A 283 -26.03 -10.42 -19.27
N MET A 284 -26.28 -10.22 -17.97
CA MET A 284 -26.67 -11.29 -17.06
C MET A 284 -28.07 -11.86 -17.37
N GLY A 285 -29.03 -11.01 -17.74
CA GLY A 285 -30.41 -11.40 -18.00
C GLY A 285 -30.59 -12.36 -19.18
N TYR A 286 -29.77 -12.23 -20.22
CA TYR A 286 -29.78 -13.20 -21.34
C TYR A 286 -29.43 -14.63 -20.88
N ALA A 287 -28.63 -14.79 -19.82
CA ALA A 287 -28.32 -16.10 -19.26
C ALA A 287 -29.47 -16.69 -18.43
N CYS A 288 -30.48 -15.88 -18.08
CA CYS A 288 -31.67 -16.32 -17.34
C CYS A 288 -32.78 -16.85 -18.27
N ILE A 289 -32.74 -16.54 -19.57
CA ILE A 289 -33.79 -16.91 -20.52
C ILE A 289 -33.99 -18.43 -20.55
N GLY A 290 -35.23 -18.88 -20.31
CA GLY A 290 -35.58 -20.30 -20.28
C GLY A 290 -35.19 -21.02 -18.98
N THR A 291 -34.83 -20.27 -17.93
CA THR A 291 -34.52 -20.79 -16.58
C THR A 291 -35.40 -20.14 -15.52
N ASN A 292 -35.31 -20.58 -14.27
CA ASN A 292 -36.00 -19.97 -13.13
C ASN A 292 -35.15 -18.93 -12.37
N ARG A 293 -33.97 -18.55 -12.90
CA ARG A 293 -33.06 -17.60 -12.27
C ARG A 293 -33.70 -16.22 -12.17
N LYS A 294 -33.44 -15.51 -11.08
CA LYS A 294 -33.94 -14.14 -10.86
C LYS A 294 -32.79 -13.20 -10.51
N ILE A 295 -32.76 -12.04 -11.17
CA ILE A 295 -31.83 -10.94 -10.89
C ILE A 295 -32.59 -9.88 -10.08
N TYR A 296 -32.07 -9.55 -8.90
CA TYR A 296 -32.55 -8.44 -8.08
C TYR A 296 -31.61 -7.24 -8.31
N ALA A 297 -32.11 -6.26 -9.06
CA ALA A 297 -31.37 -5.08 -9.48
C ALA A 297 -31.60 -3.94 -8.49
N ILE A 298 -30.56 -3.53 -7.77
CA ILE A 298 -30.59 -2.50 -6.74
C ILE A 298 -29.94 -1.22 -7.26
N ASP A 299 -30.68 -0.12 -7.24
CA ASP A 299 -30.19 1.23 -7.55
C ASP A 299 -31.15 2.29 -6.99
N THR A 300 -30.69 3.53 -6.81
CA THR A 300 -31.58 4.65 -6.47
C THR A 300 -32.29 5.21 -7.71
N TRP A 301 -31.62 5.14 -8.87
CA TRP A 301 -31.96 5.76 -10.16
C TRP A 301 -32.16 7.28 -10.10
N ASP A 302 -31.67 7.92 -9.05
CA ASP A 302 -31.87 9.36 -8.82
C ASP A 302 -30.73 10.22 -9.42
N GLY A 303 -29.63 9.59 -9.84
CA GLY A 303 -28.46 10.24 -10.46
C GLY A 303 -27.63 11.04 -9.45
N ASN A 304 -26.39 10.62 -9.19
CA ASN A 304 -25.56 11.21 -8.13
C ASN A 304 -24.52 12.25 -8.61
N ASP A 305 -24.33 12.44 -9.92
CA ASP A 305 -23.34 13.38 -10.46
C ASP A 305 -23.95 14.51 -11.30
N SER A 306 -23.33 15.69 -11.21
CA SER A 306 -23.66 16.91 -11.97
C SER A 306 -23.54 16.77 -13.49
N ASP A 307 -23.03 15.64 -13.98
CA ASP A 307 -22.62 15.43 -15.36
C ASP A 307 -23.74 14.88 -16.27
N PHE A 308 -24.89 14.52 -15.71
CA PHE A 308 -25.98 13.95 -16.50
C PHE A 308 -27.19 14.88 -16.60
N SER A 309 -27.55 15.26 -17.83
CA SER A 309 -28.71 16.13 -18.13
C SER A 309 -30.06 15.39 -18.15
N GLU A 310 -30.05 14.05 -18.14
CA GLU A 310 -31.23 13.18 -18.13
C GLU A 310 -31.68 12.87 -16.68
N ARG A 311 -32.99 12.94 -16.39
CA ARG A 311 -33.54 12.73 -15.02
C ARG A 311 -34.55 11.57 -14.92
N GLN A 312 -34.48 10.58 -15.82
CA GLN A 312 -35.44 9.46 -15.90
C GLN A 312 -34.71 8.11 -16.01
N PHE A 313 -33.69 7.87 -15.18
CA PHE A 313 -32.86 6.67 -15.29
C PHE A 313 -33.65 5.38 -15.03
N PHE A 314 -34.62 5.40 -14.12
CA PHE A 314 -35.47 4.23 -13.86
C PHE A 314 -36.33 3.86 -15.08
N GLU A 315 -36.90 4.85 -15.76
CA GLU A 315 -37.69 4.63 -16.97
C GLU A 315 -36.82 4.12 -18.13
N ILE A 316 -35.60 4.65 -18.29
CA ILE A 316 -34.63 4.20 -19.29
C ILE A 316 -34.23 2.75 -19.01
N TRP A 317 -33.82 2.46 -17.76
CA TRP A 317 -33.49 1.11 -17.31
C TRP A 317 -34.62 0.13 -17.62
N ARG A 318 -35.85 0.48 -17.22
CA ARG A 318 -37.03 -0.37 -17.43
C ARG A 318 -37.30 -0.62 -18.91
N GLN A 319 -37.19 0.40 -19.76
CA GLN A 319 -37.36 0.24 -21.21
C GLN A 319 -36.32 -0.71 -21.81
N ASN A 320 -35.05 -0.62 -21.36
CA ASN A 320 -33.99 -1.49 -21.82
C ASN A 320 -34.22 -2.95 -21.44
N ILE A 321 -34.71 -3.22 -20.21
CA ILE A 321 -35.12 -4.57 -19.79
C ILE A 321 -36.28 -5.08 -20.66
N GLN A 322 -37.28 -4.24 -20.95
CA GLN A 322 -38.45 -4.60 -21.76
C GLN A 322 -38.13 -4.91 -23.23
N ILE A 323 -37.30 -4.07 -23.86
CA ILE A 323 -36.90 -4.26 -25.27
C ILE A 323 -36.13 -5.58 -25.45
N ASN A 324 -35.41 -6.02 -24.43
CA ASN A 324 -34.68 -7.28 -24.42
C ASN A 324 -35.53 -8.48 -23.93
N GLY A 325 -36.79 -8.28 -23.56
CA GLY A 325 -37.71 -9.34 -23.13
C GLY A 325 -37.31 -9.99 -21.80
N LEU A 326 -36.72 -9.21 -20.90
CA LEU A 326 -36.14 -9.71 -19.64
C LEU A 326 -37.02 -9.45 -18.41
N GLU A 327 -38.23 -8.91 -18.58
CA GLU A 327 -39.10 -8.49 -17.47
C GLU A 327 -39.48 -9.62 -16.52
N GLU A 328 -39.50 -10.85 -17.01
CA GLU A 328 -39.79 -12.02 -16.18
C GLU A 328 -38.62 -12.37 -15.25
N TYR A 329 -37.38 -12.04 -15.62
CA TYR A 329 -36.17 -12.49 -14.92
C TYR A 329 -35.57 -11.42 -14.01
N VAL A 330 -35.92 -10.14 -14.19
CA VAL A 330 -35.31 -9.02 -13.48
C VAL A 330 -36.32 -8.33 -12.56
N ILE A 331 -35.98 -8.20 -11.28
CA ILE A 331 -36.79 -7.58 -10.23
C ILE A 331 -36.09 -6.28 -9.78
N PRO A 332 -36.69 -5.10 -10.02
CA PRO A 332 -36.11 -3.84 -9.56
C PRO A 332 -36.36 -3.61 -8.06
N LEU A 333 -35.30 -3.21 -7.35
CA LEU A 333 -35.32 -2.77 -5.95
C LEU A 333 -34.82 -1.32 -5.87
N ARG A 334 -35.75 -0.37 -5.81
CA ARG A 334 -35.41 1.07 -5.77
C ARG A 334 -35.09 1.54 -4.36
N GLY A 335 -33.84 1.95 -4.13
CA GLY A 335 -33.36 2.45 -2.85
C GLY A 335 -31.86 2.25 -2.67
N TYR A 336 -31.35 2.58 -1.49
CA TYR A 336 -29.95 2.31 -1.15
C TYR A 336 -29.71 0.81 -0.90
N SER A 337 -28.54 0.33 -1.29
CA SER A 337 -28.13 -1.07 -1.12
C SER A 337 -28.22 -1.56 0.32
N HIS A 338 -27.77 -0.76 1.28
CA HIS A 338 -27.78 -1.14 2.69
C HIS A 338 -29.20 -1.33 3.26
N ASP A 339 -30.21 -0.61 2.77
CA ASP A 339 -31.61 -0.79 3.17
C ASP A 339 -32.17 -2.09 2.58
N ALA A 340 -31.89 -2.36 1.30
CA ALA A 340 -32.33 -3.58 0.62
C ALA A 340 -31.68 -4.84 1.21
N LEU A 341 -30.37 -4.79 1.51
CA LEU A 341 -29.62 -5.91 2.07
C LEU A 341 -29.99 -6.18 3.54
N SER A 342 -30.22 -5.14 4.35
CA SER A 342 -30.57 -5.32 5.76
C SER A 342 -31.93 -6.00 5.97
N CYS A 343 -32.88 -5.82 5.04
CA CYS A 343 -34.20 -6.47 5.04
C CYS A 343 -34.29 -7.65 4.06
N TRP A 344 -33.16 -8.18 3.57
CA TRP A 344 -33.12 -9.12 2.45
C TRP A 344 -34.01 -10.36 2.64
N HIS A 345 -33.96 -10.99 3.81
CA HIS A 345 -34.74 -12.19 4.08
C HIS A 345 -36.25 -11.92 4.12
N GLU A 346 -36.68 -10.74 4.54
CA GLU A 346 -38.10 -10.34 4.51
C GLU A 346 -38.56 -10.11 3.07
N LEU A 347 -37.72 -9.49 2.25
CA LEU A 347 -38.01 -9.18 0.84
C LEU A 347 -38.08 -10.43 -0.05
N THR A 348 -37.35 -11.48 0.31
CA THR A 348 -37.14 -12.65 -0.56
C THR A 348 -37.68 -13.96 0.00
N ASP A 349 -38.41 -13.92 1.12
CA ASP A 349 -38.92 -15.10 1.83
C ASP A 349 -37.79 -16.06 2.24
N GLY A 350 -36.71 -15.49 2.78
CA GLY A 350 -35.58 -16.24 3.34
C GLY A 350 -34.58 -16.81 2.32
N LYS A 351 -34.58 -16.35 1.06
CA LYS A 351 -33.62 -16.82 0.05
C LYS A 351 -32.20 -16.29 0.31
N ASN A 352 -31.21 -17.15 0.05
CA ASN A 352 -29.80 -16.77 0.02
C ASN A 352 -29.37 -16.37 -1.40
N ILE A 353 -28.27 -15.64 -1.51
CA ILE A 353 -27.74 -15.14 -2.78
C ILE A 353 -26.76 -16.17 -3.38
N ASP A 354 -26.95 -16.52 -4.65
CA ASP A 354 -26.06 -17.41 -5.41
C ASP A 354 -24.91 -16.65 -6.07
N PHE A 355 -25.19 -15.45 -6.56
CA PHE A 355 -24.22 -14.56 -7.19
C PHE A 355 -24.55 -13.10 -6.90
N ILE A 356 -23.56 -12.29 -6.50
CA ILE A 356 -23.71 -10.84 -6.39
C ILE A 356 -22.65 -10.12 -7.23
N PHE A 357 -23.08 -9.09 -7.96
CA PHE A 357 -22.23 -8.17 -8.71
C PHE A 357 -22.33 -6.76 -8.10
N ILE A 358 -21.20 -6.22 -7.66
CA ILE A 358 -21.07 -4.92 -7.00
C ILE A 358 -20.45 -3.92 -7.98
N ASP A 359 -21.25 -2.97 -8.45
CA ASP A 359 -20.93 -1.92 -9.43
C ASP A 359 -21.63 -0.59 -9.07
N GLY A 360 -21.77 -0.33 -7.77
CA GLY A 360 -22.47 0.84 -7.22
C GLY A 360 -21.57 2.07 -7.13
N SER A 361 -21.29 2.52 -5.90
CA SER A 361 -20.37 3.63 -5.65
C SER A 361 -18.92 3.16 -5.79
N HIS A 362 -18.04 3.95 -6.41
CA HIS A 362 -16.59 3.68 -6.43
C HIS A 362 -15.85 4.19 -5.19
N GLN A 363 -16.58 4.71 -4.19
CA GLN A 363 -16.00 5.09 -2.90
C GLN A 363 -15.70 3.84 -2.07
N TYR A 364 -14.47 3.73 -1.58
CA TYR A 364 -13.99 2.54 -0.84
C TYR A 364 -14.95 2.05 0.24
N LEU A 365 -15.49 2.96 1.04
CA LEU A 365 -16.34 2.61 2.18
C LEU A 365 -17.71 2.10 1.76
N ASP A 366 -18.27 2.63 0.68
CA ASP A 366 -19.55 2.17 0.14
C ASP A 366 -19.39 0.75 -0.41
N VAL A 367 -18.32 0.49 -1.18
CA VAL A 367 -18.00 -0.84 -1.71
C VAL A 367 -17.75 -1.83 -0.57
N LEU A 368 -17.01 -1.43 0.46
CA LEU A 368 -16.73 -2.28 1.63
C LEU A 368 -18.02 -2.62 2.36
N LYS A 369 -18.91 -1.64 2.53
CA LYS A 369 -20.22 -1.83 3.17
C LYS A 369 -21.12 -2.75 2.35
N ASP A 370 -21.19 -2.57 1.04
CA ASP A 370 -21.93 -3.46 0.13
C ASP A 370 -21.42 -4.89 0.21
N PHE A 371 -20.09 -5.07 0.27
CA PHE A 371 -19.48 -6.38 0.45
C PHE A 371 -19.80 -6.99 1.83
N GLU A 372 -19.56 -6.28 2.92
CA GLU A 372 -19.76 -6.81 4.29
C GLU A 372 -21.22 -7.14 4.58
N LEU A 373 -22.18 -6.34 4.09
CA LEU A 373 -23.61 -6.59 4.27
C LEU A 373 -24.10 -7.75 3.39
N SER A 374 -23.59 -7.89 2.17
CA SER A 374 -24.00 -8.97 1.26
C SER A 374 -23.32 -10.30 1.56
N PHE A 375 -22.07 -10.31 2.04
CA PHE A 375 -21.29 -11.51 2.33
C PHE A 375 -22.03 -12.56 3.19
N PRO A 376 -22.72 -12.23 4.30
CA PRO A 376 -23.48 -13.21 5.07
C PRO A 376 -24.71 -13.75 4.33
N LEU A 377 -25.28 -12.98 3.41
CA LEU A 377 -26.46 -13.36 2.62
C LEU A 377 -26.11 -14.26 1.43
N VAL A 378 -24.85 -14.24 0.98
CA VAL A 378 -24.34 -15.15 -0.05
C VAL A 378 -24.20 -16.56 0.52
N LYS A 379 -24.74 -17.56 -0.18
CA LYS A 379 -24.67 -18.96 0.25
C LYS A 379 -23.22 -19.47 0.26
N ASP A 380 -22.96 -20.53 1.02
CA ASP A 380 -21.69 -21.25 0.94
C ASP A 380 -21.50 -21.79 -0.49
N GLY A 381 -20.36 -21.47 -1.11
CA GLY A 381 -20.12 -21.73 -2.53
C GLY A 381 -20.78 -20.73 -3.50
N GLY A 382 -21.44 -19.69 -3.01
CA GLY A 382 -21.93 -18.58 -3.85
C GLY A 382 -20.80 -17.66 -4.33
N TRP A 383 -21.06 -16.86 -5.35
CA TRP A 383 -20.06 -16.02 -6.03
C TRP A 383 -20.26 -14.53 -5.73
N ILE A 384 -19.16 -13.79 -5.65
CA ILE A 384 -19.13 -12.33 -5.43
C ILE A 384 -18.21 -11.72 -6.48
N ALA A 385 -18.68 -10.73 -7.22
CA ALA A 385 -17.93 -10.01 -8.24
C ALA A 385 -17.95 -8.50 -7.98
N PHE A 386 -16.83 -7.85 -8.28
CA PHE A 386 -16.64 -6.41 -8.23
C PHE A 386 -16.32 -5.92 -9.63
N HIS A 387 -16.93 -4.81 -10.04
CA HIS A 387 -16.54 -4.07 -11.23
C HIS A 387 -15.41 -3.09 -10.90
N ASP A 388 -14.66 -2.64 -11.92
CA ASP A 388 -13.67 -1.57 -11.79
C ASP A 388 -12.56 -1.79 -10.75
N VAL A 389 -12.09 -3.04 -10.63
CA VAL A 389 -10.91 -3.42 -9.84
C VAL A 389 -9.62 -3.05 -10.59
N ILE A 390 -9.38 -1.75 -10.73
CA ILE A 390 -8.22 -1.13 -11.40
C ILE A 390 -7.79 0.14 -10.66
N HIS A 391 -6.52 0.56 -10.82
CA HIS A 391 -5.93 1.72 -10.13
C HIS A 391 -6.69 3.05 -10.27
N THR A 392 -7.43 3.23 -11.37
CA THR A 392 -8.26 4.42 -11.60
C THR A 392 -9.38 4.56 -10.58
N TRP A 393 -9.90 3.44 -10.05
CA TRP A 393 -11.02 3.39 -9.12
C TRP A 393 -10.59 2.75 -7.81
N PRO A 394 -10.03 3.54 -6.87
CA PRO A 394 -9.34 3.01 -5.71
C PRO A 394 -10.26 2.27 -4.74
N GLY A 395 -11.58 2.51 -4.77
CA GLY A 395 -12.53 1.84 -3.88
C GLY A 395 -12.66 0.34 -4.15
N PRO A 396 -13.20 -0.09 -5.31
CA PRO A 396 -13.33 -1.50 -5.66
C PRO A 396 -12.00 -2.25 -5.67
N GLU A 397 -10.95 -1.64 -6.23
CA GLU A 397 -9.60 -2.22 -6.23
C GLU A 397 -9.16 -2.57 -4.81
N ARG A 398 -9.29 -1.61 -3.89
CA ARG A 398 -8.85 -1.79 -2.53
C ARG A 398 -9.66 -2.84 -1.78
N VAL A 399 -10.99 -2.82 -1.87
CA VAL A 399 -11.83 -3.84 -1.19
C VAL A 399 -11.49 -5.23 -1.69
N TRP A 400 -11.28 -5.39 -3.00
CA TRP A 400 -10.85 -6.65 -3.56
C TRP A 400 -9.49 -7.09 -3.00
N HIS A 401 -8.45 -6.25 -3.14
CA HIS A 401 -7.08 -6.62 -2.81
C HIS A 401 -6.78 -6.70 -1.31
N LYS A 402 -7.50 -5.95 -0.46
CA LYS A 402 -7.26 -5.91 1.00
C LYS A 402 -8.23 -6.77 1.81
N THR A 403 -9.44 -7.02 1.32
CA THR A 403 -10.48 -7.69 2.12
C THR A 403 -11.03 -8.93 1.42
N ALA A 404 -11.68 -8.77 0.26
CA ALA A 404 -12.47 -9.86 -0.36
C ALA A 404 -11.59 -11.03 -0.84
N LYS A 405 -10.44 -10.75 -1.47
CA LYS A 405 -9.53 -11.76 -2.03
C LYS A 405 -8.97 -12.76 -0.99
N TYR A 406 -8.95 -12.41 0.29
CA TYR A 406 -8.43 -13.30 1.34
C TYR A 406 -9.48 -14.26 1.89
N ILE A 407 -10.77 -13.92 1.77
CA ILE A 407 -11.88 -14.72 2.31
C ILE A 407 -12.68 -15.45 1.22
N LEU A 408 -12.49 -15.06 -0.04
CA LEU A 408 -12.99 -15.78 -1.20
C LEU A 408 -11.94 -16.77 -1.73
N VAL A 409 -12.41 -17.76 -2.48
CA VAL A 409 -11.59 -18.78 -3.15
C VAL A 409 -11.97 -18.85 -4.63
N ASN A 410 -11.23 -19.60 -5.45
CA ASN A 410 -11.51 -19.75 -6.89
C ASN A 410 -11.64 -18.41 -7.62
N HIS A 411 -10.64 -17.53 -7.47
CA HIS A 411 -10.65 -16.21 -8.09
C HIS A 411 -10.63 -16.27 -9.61
N GLU A 412 -11.48 -15.45 -10.23
CA GLU A 412 -11.59 -15.24 -11.66
C GLU A 412 -11.50 -13.75 -11.98
N TYR A 413 -10.93 -13.43 -13.14
CA TYR A 413 -10.71 -12.06 -13.58
C TYR A 413 -11.15 -11.91 -15.04
N SER A 414 -11.78 -10.78 -15.35
CA SER A 414 -12.13 -10.38 -16.71
C SER A 414 -12.00 -8.88 -16.86
N SER A 415 -10.87 -8.44 -17.43
CA SER A 415 -10.50 -7.03 -17.55
C SER A 415 -10.53 -6.33 -16.17
N SER A 416 -11.42 -5.36 -15.92
CA SER A 416 -11.57 -4.74 -14.59
C SER A 416 -12.50 -5.49 -13.63
N ILE A 417 -13.12 -6.60 -14.03
CA ILE A 417 -13.94 -7.43 -13.12
C ILE A 417 -13.07 -8.40 -12.36
N ALA A 418 -13.22 -8.41 -11.03
CA ALA A 418 -12.65 -9.44 -10.17
C ALA A 418 -13.76 -10.20 -9.43
N CYS A 419 -13.67 -11.53 -9.42
CA CYS A 419 -14.73 -12.39 -8.90
C CYS A 419 -14.17 -13.55 -8.09
N GLY A 420 -14.85 -13.93 -7.00
CA GLY A 420 -14.43 -15.04 -6.14
C GLY A 420 -15.62 -15.73 -5.50
N GLN A 421 -15.40 -16.96 -5.03
CA GLN A 421 -16.40 -17.84 -4.45
C GLN A 421 -16.29 -17.87 -2.92
N LYS A 422 -17.41 -17.79 -2.21
CA LYS A 422 -17.46 -17.94 -0.76
C LYS A 422 -17.11 -19.38 -0.35
N LYS A 423 -16.18 -19.53 0.59
CA LYS A 423 -15.68 -20.83 1.05
C LYS A 423 -16.78 -21.68 1.71
N ILE A 424 -16.84 -22.98 1.39
CA ILE A 424 -17.78 -23.93 2.00
C ILE A 424 -17.30 -24.28 3.41
N THR A 425 -18.08 -23.94 4.44
CA THR A 425 -17.73 -24.23 5.84
C THR A 425 -18.36 -25.54 6.32
N ALA A 426 -17.54 -26.57 6.57
CA ALA A 426 -17.98 -27.77 7.27
C ALA A 426 -18.32 -27.41 8.73
N THR A 427 -19.47 -27.89 9.21
CA THR A 427 -20.05 -27.63 10.55
C THR A 427 -19.02 -27.45 11.67
N ASN A 428 -18.75 -26.18 12.02
CA ASN A 428 -18.49 -25.68 13.37
C ASN A 428 -18.59 -24.15 13.34
N SER A 429 -19.38 -23.62 14.26
CA SER A 429 -19.80 -22.22 14.39
C SER A 429 -18.68 -21.27 14.81
N SER A 430 -17.68 -21.00 13.97
CA SER A 430 -16.61 -20.05 14.33
C SER A 430 -16.21 -19.03 13.26
N LEU A 431 -16.97 -18.85 12.18
CA LEU A 431 -16.69 -17.80 11.17
C LEU A 431 -17.79 -16.76 11.02
N THR A 432 -18.75 -16.73 11.94
CA THR A 432 -19.74 -15.66 12.07
C THR A 432 -19.75 -15.12 13.50
N THR A 433 -18.73 -14.34 13.88
CA THR A 433 -18.84 -13.32 14.94
C THR A 433 -17.85 -12.21 14.60
N GLY A 434 -18.29 -11.17 13.90
CA GLY A 434 -17.45 -10.01 13.62
C GLY A 434 -16.92 -9.45 14.93
N LEU A 435 -15.59 -9.36 15.09
CA LEU A 435 -14.94 -8.82 16.28
C LEU A 435 -15.39 -7.36 16.47
N PRO A 436 -16.27 -7.03 17.44
CA PRO A 436 -16.77 -5.68 17.60
C PRO A 436 -15.70 -4.78 18.21
N ILE A 437 -15.84 -3.47 18.07
CA ILE A 437 -14.95 -2.50 18.73
C ILE A 437 -15.69 -1.82 19.88
N HIS A 438 -15.13 -1.88 21.07
CA HIS A 438 -15.58 -1.08 22.21
C HIS A 438 -14.58 0.04 22.44
N PHE A 439 -14.96 1.25 22.07
CA PHE A 439 -14.20 2.45 22.37
C PHE A 439 -14.44 2.85 23.82
N PHE A 440 -13.40 3.32 24.51
CA PHE A 440 -13.59 4.02 25.78
C PHE A 440 -12.74 5.29 25.85
N THR A 441 -13.33 6.33 26.44
CA THR A 441 -12.75 7.66 26.52
C THR A 441 -12.96 8.21 27.92
N ILE A 442 -11.87 8.62 28.59
CA ILE A 442 -11.96 9.44 29.79
C ILE A 442 -12.01 10.91 29.36
N VAL A 443 -12.93 11.69 29.92
CA VAL A 443 -13.11 13.08 29.50
C VAL A 443 -13.37 14.02 30.67
N LEU A 444 -12.65 15.14 30.64
CA LEU A 444 -12.95 16.37 31.38
C LEU A 444 -12.62 17.53 30.44
N ASN A 445 -13.64 18.31 30.05
CA ASN A 445 -13.52 19.38 29.06
C ASN A 445 -12.98 18.90 27.70
N GLY A 446 -13.77 18.11 26.99
CA GLY A 446 -13.40 17.52 25.70
C GLY A 446 -13.69 18.40 24.47
N GLN A 447 -14.29 19.58 24.62
CA GLN A 447 -14.53 20.45 23.47
C GLN A 447 -13.23 21.05 22.95
N PRO A 448 -13.10 21.25 21.61
CA PRO A 448 -14.06 20.87 20.57
C PRO A 448 -13.83 19.45 20.00
N PHE A 449 -12.71 18.82 20.32
CA PHE A 449 -12.23 17.59 19.65
C PHE A 449 -13.12 16.37 19.85
N ILE A 450 -13.82 16.28 20.98
CA ILE A 450 -14.72 15.15 21.27
C ILE A 450 -15.81 14.95 20.19
N ARG A 451 -16.16 16.02 19.46
CA ARG A 451 -17.18 15.98 18.40
C ARG A 451 -16.76 15.17 17.18
N TYR A 452 -15.46 15.04 16.94
CA TYR A 452 -14.93 14.31 15.78
C TYR A 452 -15.27 12.81 15.85
N HIS A 453 -15.17 12.21 17.04
CA HIS A 453 -15.25 10.77 17.21
C HIS A 453 -16.57 10.18 16.70
N ILE A 454 -17.71 10.81 17.01
CA ILE A 454 -19.01 10.29 16.54
C ILE A 454 -19.16 10.39 15.02
N GLU A 455 -18.58 11.43 14.40
CA GLU A 455 -18.61 11.59 12.95
C GLU A 455 -17.92 10.41 12.28
N ILE A 456 -16.85 9.88 12.89
CA ILE A 456 -16.16 8.68 12.41
C ILE A 456 -16.90 7.40 12.81
N PHE A 457 -17.27 7.24 14.09
CA PHE A 457 -17.82 5.98 14.58
C PHE A 457 -19.14 5.61 13.91
N LYS A 458 -20.01 6.59 13.61
CA LYS A 458 -21.29 6.33 12.92
C LYS A 458 -21.13 5.79 11.50
N GLN A 459 -19.95 5.92 10.90
CA GLN A 459 -19.63 5.43 9.56
C GLN A 459 -19.02 4.00 9.57
N LEU A 460 -18.71 3.44 10.75
CA LEU A 460 -18.10 2.11 10.85
C LEU A 460 -19.08 1.03 10.36
N PRO A 461 -18.66 0.12 9.45
CA PRO A 461 -19.55 -0.87 8.84
C PRO A 461 -19.81 -2.12 9.71
N PHE A 462 -19.27 -2.14 10.94
CA PHE A 462 -19.37 -3.26 11.89
C PHE A 462 -19.87 -2.80 13.26
N LYS A 463 -20.26 -3.75 14.13
CA LYS A 463 -20.73 -3.46 15.49
C LYS A 463 -19.67 -2.71 16.31
N TRP A 464 -20.06 -1.59 16.89
CA TRP A 464 -19.23 -0.78 17.79
C TRP A 464 -20.05 -0.23 18.97
N HIS A 465 -19.37 0.05 20.07
CA HIS A 465 -19.93 0.72 21.26
C HIS A 465 -18.93 1.75 21.81
N TRP A 466 -19.41 2.90 22.29
CA TRP A 466 -18.57 3.95 22.87
C TRP A 466 -18.92 4.20 24.34
N HIS A 467 -17.96 3.91 25.22
CA HIS A 467 -18.02 4.11 26.65
C HIS A 467 -17.34 5.42 27.05
N ILE A 468 -18.11 6.41 27.48
CA ILE A 468 -17.59 7.74 27.82
C ILE A 468 -17.61 7.93 29.34
N VAL A 469 -16.45 8.10 29.95
CA VAL A 469 -16.30 8.29 31.39
C VAL A 469 -16.00 9.75 31.68
N GLU A 470 -17.01 10.48 32.13
CA GLU A 470 -16.90 11.91 32.39
C GLU A 470 -16.61 12.19 33.88
N GLY A 471 -15.69 13.11 34.11
CA GLY A 471 -15.52 13.77 35.40
C GLY A 471 -14.07 13.98 35.79
N VAL A 472 -13.88 14.47 37.01
CA VAL A 472 -12.55 14.76 37.55
C VAL A 472 -12.00 13.53 38.27
N ALA A 473 -10.79 13.10 37.90
CA ALA A 473 -10.01 12.15 38.68
C ALA A 473 -9.24 12.86 39.80
N ASP A 474 -9.32 12.34 41.03
CA ASP A 474 -8.45 12.75 42.13
C ASP A 474 -6.97 12.53 41.77
N LEU A 475 -6.08 13.40 42.26
CA LEU A 475 -4.63 13.30 42.07
C LEU A 475 -3.99 12.25 43.00
N LYS A 476 -4.48 11.01 42.89
CA LYS A 476 -4.11 9.84 43.69
C LYS A 476 -3.67 8.70 42.78
N HIS A 477 -3.06 7.67 43.37
CA HIS A 477 -2.59 6.48 42.65
C HIS A 477 -1.66 6.89 41.49
N ASP A 478 -2.06 6.59 40.25
CA ASP A 478 -1.28 6.80 39.02
C ASP A 478 -0.98 8.28 38.75
N THR A 479 -1.78 9.21 39.27
CA THR A 479 -1.57 10.67 39.10
C THR A 479 -0.94 11.35 40.31
N SER A 480 -0.52 10.60 41.34
CA SER A 480 0.04 11.17 42.58
C SER A 480 1.38 11.91 42.39
N TRP A 481 2.08 11.64 41.29
CA TRP A 481 3.31 12.35 40.95
C TRP A 481 3.07 13.83 40.65
N SER A 482 1.90 14.22 40.13
CA SER A 482 1.62 15.60 39.72
C SER A 482 1.61 16.56 40.91
N VAL A 483 1.16 16.10 42.08
CA VAL A 483 1.13 16.89 43.32
C VAL A 483 2.53 17.38 43.68
N LYS A 484 3.57 16.57 43.47
CA LYS A 484 4.97 16.97 43.71
C LYS A 484 5.47 18.05 42.74
N LEU A 485 4.88 18.13 41.55
CA LEU A 485 5.16 19.15 40.54
C LEU A 485 4.28 20.39 40.68
N GLY A 486 3.39 20.43 41.67
CA GLY A 486 2.48 21.56 41.92
C GLY A 486 1.09 21.40 41.29
N GLY A 487 0.77 20.21 40.77
CA GLY A 487 -0.55 19.85 40.26
C GLY A 487 -1.63 19.99 41.33
N ARG A 488 -2.78 20.57 40.97
CA ARG A 488 -3.95 20.77 41.81
C ARG A 488 -5.23 20.75 40.98
N ILE A 489 -6.32 20.31 41.59
CA ILE A 489 -7.66 20.40 41.00
C ILE A 489 -8.22 21.78 41.37
N SER A 490 -8.50 22.61 40.36
CA SER A 490 -9.06 23.95 40.52
C SER A 490 -10.56 23.95 40.20
N ASP A 491 -11.36 24.72 40.93
CA ASP A 491 -12.77 24.94 40.57
C ASP A 491 -12.94 25.62 39.21
N GLU A 492 -11.86 26.20 38.65
CA GLU A 492 -11.86 26.78 37.29
C GLU A 492 -11.93 25.74 36.17
N VAL A 493 -11.62 24.47 36.43
CA VAL A 493 -11.53 23.43 35.38
C VAL A 493 -12.69 22.44 35.41
N HIS A 494 -13.66 22.61 36.30
CA HIS A 494 -14.84 21.77 36.39
C HIS A 494 -16.05 22.50 36.97
N GLN A 495 -17.25 22.00 36.72
CA GLN A 495 -18.47 22.42 37.40
C GLN A 495 -19.00 21.27 38.26
N ASN A 496 -18.80 21.36 39.58
CA ASN A 496 -19.18 20.31 40.56
C ASN A 496 -18.70 18.90 40.15
N GLY A 497 -17.45 18.77 39.70
CA GLY A 497 -16.87 17.49 39.28
C GLY A 497 -17.19 17.04 37.85
N ARG A 498 -17.92 17.85 37.07
CA ARG A 498 -18.19 17.63 35.63
C ARG A 498 -17.48 18.65 34.73
N SER A 499 -17.50 18.43 33.43
CA SER A 499 -16.95 19.38 32.45
C SER A 499 -17.70 20.72 32.49
N CYS A 500 -17.00 21.81 32.21
CA CYS A 500 -17.52 23.19 32.27
C CYS A 500 -17.35 23.97 30.95
N ASP A 501 -17.02 23.28 29.86
CA ASP A 501 -16.74 23.85 28.54
C ASP A 501 -17.84 23.58 27.49
N GLY A 502 -18.98 23.02 27.91
CA GLY A 502 -20.04 22.54 27.02
C GLY A 502 -19.97 21.05 26.67
N THR A 503 -18.99 20.30 27.20
CA THR A 503 -18.90 18.84 26.98
C THR A 503 -20.07 18.10 27.63
N THR A 504 -20.45 18.45 28.86
CA THR A 504 -21.55 17.80 29.59
C THR A 504 -22.85 17.80 28.77
N GLU A 505 -23.22 18.97 28.25
CA GLU A 505 -24.43 19.18 27.47
C GLU A 505 -24.39 18.43 26.14
N TYR A 506 -23.22 18.41 25.48
CA TYR A 506 -23.02 17.65 24.26
C TYR A 506 -23.14 16.14 24.49
N LEU A 507 -22.57 15.61 25.56
CA LEU A 507 -22.69 14.20 25.91
C LEU A 507 -24.15 13.80 26.17
N ASP A 508 -24.91 14.66 26.86
CA ASP A 508 -26.35 14.42 27.12
C ASP A 508 -27.18 14.40 25.84
N GLU A 509 -26.81 15.21 24.85
CA GLU A 509 -27.41 15.19 23.51
C GLU A 509 -27.00 13.94 22.73
N LEU A 510 -25.73 13.54 22.83
CA LEU A 510 -25.15 12.43 22.08
C LEU A 510 -25.81 11.09 22.44
N VAL A 511 -25.96 10.80 23.75
CA VAL A 511 -26.63 9.57 24.21
C VAL A 511 -28.11 9.50 23.80
N ARG A 512 -28.78 10.66 23.65
CA ARG A 512 -30.18 10.69 23.17
C ARG A 512 -30.30 10.30 21.69
N HIS A 513 -29.29 10.62 20.88
CA HIS A 513 -29.28 10.27 19.45
C HIS A 513 -28.81 8.84 19.20
N TYR A 514 -27.93 8.30 20.04
CA TYR A 514 -27.34 6.97 19.88
C TYR A 514 -27.46 6.11 21.15
N PRO A 515 -28.69 5.85 21.64
CA PRO A 515 -28.91 5.19 22.94
C PRO A 515 -28.39 3.74 22.99
N ASP A 516 -28.32 3.06 21.85
CA ASP A 516 -27.89 1.66 21.77
C ASP A 516 -26.37 1.50 21.61
N ASN A 517 -25.67 2.55 21.16
CA ASN A 517 -24.23 2.51 20.87
C ASN A 517 -23.36 3.27 21.86
N ILE A 518 -23.94 4.13 22.72
CA ILE A 518 -23.17 5.03 23.59
C ILE A 518 -23.63 4.90 25.03
N THR A 519 -22.68 4.82 25.96
CA THR A 519 -22.95 4.80 27.40
C THR A 519 -22.06 5.79 28.12
N ILE A 520 -22.67 6.63 28.97
CA ILE A 520 -21.97 7.64 29.77
C ILE A 520 -21.88 7.19 31.22
N TYR A 521 -20.69 7.28 31.79
CA TYR A 521 -20.38 6.98 33.18
C TYR A 521 -20.02 8.28 33.92
N ARG A 522 -20.72 8.57 35.01
CA ARG A 522 -20.51 9.77 35.85
C ARG A 522 -20.61 9.40 37.32
N GLN A 523 -19.80 10.06 38.14
CA GLN A 523 -20.02 10.12 39.58
C GLN A 523 -21.19 11.08 39.92
N PRO A 524 -21.78 10.97 41.12
CA PRO A 524 -22.70 11.98 41.64
C PRO A 524 -22.07 13.38 41.61
N GLU A 525 -22.90 14.42 41.44
CA GLU A 525 -22.40 15.80 41.41
C GLU A 525 -21.64 16.15 42.70
N GLY A 526 -20.47 16.76 42.55
CA GLY A 526 -19.57 17.10 43.64
C GLY A 526 -18.64 15.97 44.09
N VAL A 527 -18.73 14.78 43.51
CA VAL A 527 -17.86 13.63 43.81
C VAL A 527 -16.84 13.43 42.69
N PHE A 528 -15.56 13.35 43.06
CA PHE A 528 -14.48 13.01 42.12
C PHE A 528 -14.27 11.50 42.08
N TRP A 529 -13.78 11.01 40.94
CA TRP A 529 -13.33 9.62 40.79
C TRP A 529 -12.08 9.38 41.66
N ASP A 530 -11.93 8.21 42.28
CA ASP A 530 -10.73 7.79 43.04
C ASP A 530 -9.56 7.45 42.10
N GLY A 531 -9.08 8.48 41.40
CA GLY A 531 -8.05 8.39 40.37
C GLY A 531 -8.53 7.80 39.05
N LYS A 532 -7.65 7.86 38.04
CA LYS A 532 -7.94 7.37 36.68
C LYS A 532 -8.22 5.86 36.63
N ARG A 533 -7.65 5.09 37.56
CA ARG A 533 -7.85 3.63 37.62
C ARG A 533 -9.31 3.25 37.85
N GLU A 534 -10.06 4.02 38.67
CA GLU A 534 -11.50 3.79 38.83
C GLU A 534 -12.24 4.09 37.53
N MET A 535 -11.90 5.23 36.89
CA MET A 535 -12.53 5.65 35.62
C MET A 535 -12.41 4.59 34.53
N VAL A 536 -11.21 4.05 34.29
CA VAL A 536 -11.00 3.09 33.19
C VAL A 536 -11.58 1.70 33.47
N ASN A 537 -11.80 1.34 34.73
CA ASN A 537 -12.45 0.07 35.08
C ASN A 537 -13.99 0.15 35.04
N ALA A 538 -14.59 1.35 35.18
CA ALA A 538 -16.04 1.51 35.22
C ALA A 538 -16.78 0.94 33.98
N PRO A 539 -16.26 1.10 32.74
CA PRO A 539 -16.89 0.51 31.56
C PRO A 539 -16.84 -1.02 31.50
N LEU A 540 -15.76 -1.65 31.99
CA LEU A 540 -15.47 -3.07 31.76
C LEU A 540 -16.58 -4.00 32.26
N ALA A 541 -17.27 -3.63 33.33
CA ALA A 541 -18.40 -4.38 33.87
C ALA A 541 -19.58 -4.52 32.89
N ASN A 542 -19.67 -3.66 31.87
CA ASN A 542 -20.74 -3.70 30.86
C ASN A 542 -20.32 -4.37 29.56
N ILE A 543 -19.05 -4.78 29.42
CA ILE A 543 -18.55 -5.44 28.22
C ILE A 543 -18.60 -6.96 28.45
N GLN A 544 -19.65 -7.59 27.92
CA GLN A 544 -19.98 -9.01 28.13
C GLN A 544 -19.62 -9.90 26.93
N GLU A 545 -18.90 -9.37 25.95
CA GLU A 545 -18.45 -10.09 24.75
C GLU A 545 -16.94 -9.90 24.51
N GLU A 546 -16.33 -10.79 23.73
CA GLU A 546 -14.97 -10.58 23.23
C GLU A 546 -14.98 -9.45 22.18
N CYS A 547 -14.05 -8.52 22.30
CA CYS A 547 -14.00 -7.34 21.44
C CYS A 547 -12.56 -6.81 21.28
N LEU A 548 -12.38 -5.87 20.34
CA LEU A 548 -11.25 -4.93 20.42
C LEU A 548 -11.65 -3.80 21.37
N LEU A 549 -11.03 -3.79 22.54
CA LEU A 549 -11.13 -2.67 23.46
C LEU A 549 -10.14 -1.61 23.01
N TRP A 550 -10.64 -0.40 22.72
CA TRP A 550 -9.86 0.69 22.15
C TRP A 550 -9.95 1.93 23.04
N GLN A 551 -8.82 2.36 23.63
CA GLN A 551 -8.77 3.64 24.33
C GLN A 551 -8.56 4.77 23.32
N ILE A 552 -9.42 5.78 23.34
CA ILE A 552 -9.25 6.98 22.51
C ILE A 552 -9.40 8.19 23.42
N ASP A 553 -8.33 8.98 23.54
CA ASP A 553 -8.39 10.26 24.25
C ASP A 553 -9.09 11.31 23.36
N VAL A 554 -9.71 12.33 23.96
CA VAL A 554 -10.60 13.26 23.24
C VAL A 554 -9.93 13.99 22.08
N ASP A 555 -8.63 14.21 22.16
CA ASP A 555 -7.76 14.90 21.20
C ASP A 555 -6.94 13.93 20.32
N GLU A 556 -7.28 12.64 20.29
CA GLU A 556 -6.68 11.63 19.41
C GLU A 556 -7.59 11.34 18.20
N LEU A 557 -7.29 11.92 17.06
CA LEU A 557 -8.12 11.81 15.86
C LEU A 557 -7.65 10.64 14.99
N TRP A 558 -8.50 9.63 14.88
CA TRP A 558 -8.33 8.45 14.04
C TRP A 558 -9.22 8.56 12.81
N THR A 559 -8.68 8.31 11.63
CA THR A 559 -9.52 8.24 10.44
C THR A 559 -10.34 6.94 10.44
N LEU A 560 -11.48 6.96 9.77
CA LEU A 560 -12.32 5.78 9.57
C LEU A 560 -11.52 4.61 8.98
N GLU A 561 -10.70 4.91 7.99
CA GLU A 561 -9.78 3.95 7.37
C GLU A 561 -8.83 3.29 8.37
N GLN A 562 -8.23 4.07 9.28
CA GLN A 562 -7.30 3.54 10.28
C GLN A 562 -8.00 2.59 11.24
N ILE A 563 -9.23 2.91 11.66
CA ILE A 563 -10.01 2.03 12.54
C ILE A 563 -10.37 0.71 11.86
N CYS A 564 -10.85 0.77 10.61
CA CYS A 564 -11.17 -0.43 9.83
C CYS A 564 -9.93 -1.29 9.60
N THR A 565 -8.83 -0.68 9.15
CA THR A 565 -7.57 -1.39 8.87
C THR A 565 -7.00 -2.02 10.14
N ALA A 566 -7.01 -1.32 11.27
CA ALA A 566 -6.58 -1.87 12.55
C ALA A 566 -7.41 -3.11 12.93
N ARG A 567 -8.73 -3.05 12.77
CA ARG A 567 -9.59 -4.21 13.03
C ARG A 567 -9.29 -5.39 12.10
N GLU A 568 -9.10 -5.14 10.82
CA GLU A 568 -8.78 -6.16 9.82
C GLU A 568 -7.48 -6.90 10.13
N ILE A 569 -6.42 -6.19 10.55
CA ILE A 569 -5.17 -6.84 10.93
C ILE A 569 -5.33 -7.70 12.19
N PHE A 570 -6.19 -7.32 13.15
CA PHE A 570 -6.50 -8.18 14.29
C PHE A 570 -7.36 -9.39 13.91
N ILE A 571 -8.28 -9.26 12.97
CA ILE A 571 -9.08 -10.39 12.47
C ILE A 571 -8.18 -11.39 11.74
N SER A 572 -7.28 -10.90 10.90
CA SER A 572 -6.35 -11.70 10.10
C SER A 572 -5.29 -12.39 10.97
N ASN A 573 -4.98 -11.83 12.14
CA ASN A 573 -3.98 -12.34 13.08
C ASN A 573 -4.63 -12.57 14.46
N PRO A 574 -5.45 -13.63 14.62
CA PRO A 574 -6.22 -13.89 15.84
C PRO A 574 -5.34 -14.10 17.09
N GLU A 575 -4.08 -14.48 16.91
CA GLU A 575 -3.08 -14.63 17.96
C GLU A 575 -2.49 -13.31 18.48
N LYS A 576 -2.75 -12.18 17.81
CA LYS A 576 -2.31 -10.85 18.25
C LYS A 576 -3.24 -10.32 19.36
N THR A 577 -2.64 -9.81 20.43
CA THR A 577 -3.36 -9.50 21.68
C THR A 577 -3.51 -8.01 21.99
N ALA A 578 -2.66 -7.16 21.43
CA ALA A 578 -2.71 -5.71 21.57
C ALA A 578 -1.98 -5.02 20.41
N ALA A 579 -2.06 -3.70 20.29
CA ALA A 579 -1.25 -2.98 19.32
C ALA A 579 -0.73 -1.63 19.83
N PHE A 580 0.53 -1.37 19.48
CA PHE A 580 1.21 -0.09 19.65
C PHE A 580 1.16 0.70 18.35
N TYR A 581 1.01 2.02 18.46
CA TYR A 581 0.85 2.91 17.31
C TYR A 581 1.82 4.08 17.37
N TRP A 582 2.13 4.68 16.23
CA TRP A 582 2.68 6.01 16.21
C TRP A 582 1.58 7.05 16.12
N CYS A 583 1.90 8.30 16.45
CA CYS A 583 1.01 9.42 16.16
C CYS A 583 1.75 10.59 15.52
N TRP A 584 1.03 11.47 14.84
CA TRP A 584 1.50 12.83 14.58
C TRP A 584 1.09 13.69 15.77
N TYR A 585 2.05 13.96 16.65
CA TYR A 585 1.81 14.66 17.89
C TYR A 585 1.93 16.16 17.70
N PHE A 586 0.80 16.88 17.74
CA PHE A 586 0.71 18.31 17.51
C PHE A 586 1.03 19.12 18.76
N VAL A 587 2.01 20.01 18.61
CA VAL A 587 2.44 21.01 19.60
C VAL A 587 1.98 22.43 19.24
N GLY A 588 1.13 22.55 18.23
CA GLY A 588 0.50 23.77 17.73
C GLY A 588 -0.38 23.41 16.53
N GLU A 589 -1.22 24.32 16.04
CA GLU A 589 -2.16 24.03 14.94
C GLU A 589 -1.49 23.52 13.66
N LYS A 590 -0.25 23.93 13.43
CA LYS A 590 0.56 23.56 12.26
C LYS A 590 1.90 22.94 12.63
N LEU A 591 2.12 22.66 13.91
CA LEU A 591 3.42 22.24 14.44
C LEU A 591 3.30 20.83 15.01
N ILE A 592 4.18 19.93 14.57
CA ILE A 592 4.20 18.52 14.96
C ILE A 592 5.57 18.14 15.51
N ILE A 593 5.58 17.12 16.38
CA ILE A 593 6.81 16.41 16.71
C ILE A 593 7.20 15.53 15.52
N SER A 594 8.40 15.75 14.99
CA SER A 594 8.85 15.14 13.73
C SER A 594 9.97 14.11 13.89
N THR A 595 10.49 13.94 15.10
CA THR A 595 11.49 12.91 15.46
C THR A 595 10.83 11.69 16.08
N ARG A 596 11.20 10.50 15.61
CA ARG A 596 10.86 9.21 16.24
C ARG A 596 11.76 8.91 17.44
N ASN A 597 11.33 8.00 18.32
CA ASN A 597 12.10 7.50 19.48
C ASN A 597 12.38 8.52 20.60
N CYS A 598 11.63 9.62 20.65
CA CYS A 598 11.76 10.68 21.64
C CYS A 598 10.44 10.91 22.41
N TYR A 599 10.30 12.01 23.14
CA TYR A 599 9.26 12.36 24.12
C TYR A 599 7.83 11.91 23.81
N ALA A 600 7.35 12.08 22.58
CA ALA A 600 5.99 11.71 22.15
C ALA A 600 5.93 10.54 21.13
N GLN A 601 7.09 9.92 20.91
CA GLN A 601 7.33 8.85 19.95
C GLN A 601 8.23 7.78 20.59
N ASN A 602 8.09 7.49 21.89
CA ASN A 602 8.96 6.55 22.59
C ASN A 602 8.44 5.10 22.48
N PRO A 603 9.15 4.17 21.82
CA PRO A 603 8.70 2.79 21.64
C PRO A 603 8.51 2.03 22.97
N GLN A 604 9.20 2.43 24.04
CA GLN A 604 9.15 1.72 25.32
C GLN A 604 7.90 2.05 26.14
N GLN A 605 7.17 3.13 25.82
CA GLN A 605 6.11 3.63 26.68
C GLN A 605 4.85 4.14 25.97
N GLU A 606 4.84 4.35 24.64
CA GLU A 606 3.77 5.17 24.06
C GLU A 606 2.86 4.50 23.01
N TRP A 607 1.60 4.96 23.07
CA TRP A 607 0.42 4.65 22.26
C TRP A 607 0.04 3.18 22.11
N LEU A 608 0.14 2.42 23.21
CA LEU A 608 -0.67 1.22 23.37
C LEU A 608 -2.14 1.64 23.49
N ARG A 609 -2.94 1.35 22.45
CA ARG A 609 -4.32 1.88 22.32
C ARG A 609 -5.37 0.81 22.11
N THR A 610 -5.00 -0.38 21.62
CA THR A 610 -5.95 -1.47 21.35
C THR A 610 -5.54 -2.76 22.03
N TRP A 611 -6.54 -3.49 22.54
CA TRP A 611 -6.38 -4.80 23.17
C TRP A 611 -7.49 -5.73 22.71
N ARG A 612 -7.16 -7.00 22.50
CA ARG A 612 -8.15 -8.07 22.40
C ARG A 612 -8.67 -8.38 23.80
N TYR A 613 -9.84 -7.85 24.13
CA TYR A 613 -10.46 -7.95 25.45
C TYR A 613 -11.36 -9.18 25.53
N LYS A 614 -11.35 -9.84 26.69
CA LYS A 614 -12.31 -10.88 27.05
C LYS A 614 -13.01 -10.51 28.37
N PRO A 615 -14.30 -10.86 28.53
CA PRO A 615 -15.03 -10.58 29.77
C PRO A 615 -14.28 -11.07 31.01
N GLY A 616 -14.10 -10.17 31.98
CA GLY A 616 -13.40 -10.45 33.24
C GLY A 616 -11.96 -9.93 33.32
N TYR A 617 -11.42 -9.35 32.24
CA TYR A 617 -10.14 -8.62 32.31
C TYR A 617 -10.31 -7.31 33.09
N ILE A 618 -9.23 -6.84 33.73
CA ILE A 618 -9.24 -5.62 34.54
C ILE A 618 -8.01 -4.75 34.27
N TRP A 619 -8.12 -3.44 34.49
CA TRP A 619 -6.95 -2.55 34.43
C TRP A 619 -6.17 -2.60 35.75
N ALA A 620 -4.92 -3.06 35.69
CA ALA A 620 -3.98 -3.02 36.80
C ALA A 620 -3.37 -1.62 37.01
N ALA A 621 -3.13 -0.89 35.92
CA ALA A 621 -2.61 0.48 35.90
C ALA A 621 -3.08 1.23 34.62
N HIS A 622 -3.09 2.57 34.64
CA HIS A 622 -3.41 3.41 33.48
C HIS A 622 -2.21 4.19 32.91
N GLU A 623 -1.20 4.51 33.74
CA GLU A 623 0.01 5.22 33.30
C GLU A 623 1.28 4.45 33.73
N PRO A 624 1.81 3.53 32.88
CA PRO A 624 1.31 3.13 31.56
C PRO A 624 0.08 2.19 31.64
N PRO A 625 -0.71 2.05 30.56
CA PRO A 625 -1.92 1.23 30.56
C PRO A 625 -1.59 -0.28 30.60
N VAL A 626 -2.08 -0.98 31.61
CA VAL A 626 -1.82 -2.41 31.83
C VAL A 626 -3.15 -3.14 32.04
N LEU A 627 -3.69 -3.70 30.95
CA LEU A 627 -4.84 -4.60 30.99
C LEU A 627 -4.38 -6.02 31.31
N VAL A 628 -4.99 -6.66 32.31
CA VAL A 628 -4.61 -7.99 32.77
C VAL A 628 -5.76 -8.98 32.78
N GLU A 629 -5.41 -10.22 32.45
CA GLU A 629 -6.21 -11.41 32.72
C GLU A 629 -5.90 -11.93 34.13
N THR A 630 -6.94 -12.28 34.90
CA THR A 630 -6.77 -12.95 36.19
C THR A 630 -6.71 -14.45 35.96
N LEU A 631 -5.58 -15.08 36.28
CA LEU A 631 -5.38 -16.52 36.13
C LEU A 631 -5.97 -17.32 37.30
N PRO A 632 -6.27 -18.63 37.14
CA PRO A 632 -6.85 -19.47 38.19
C PRO A 632 -6.01 -19.57 39.48
N ASP A 633 -4.70 -19.33 39.39
CA ASP A 633 -3.76 -19.31 40.52
C ASP A 633 -3.68 -17.94 41.23
N GLY A 634 -4.47 -16.96 40.77
CA GLY A 634 -4.51 -15.59 41.29
C GLY A 634 -3.43 -14.67 40.72
N GLN A 635 -2.60 -15.12 39.79
CA GLN A 635 -1.62 -14.24 39.12
C GLN A 635 -2.27 -13.43 37.99
N PHE A 636 -1.67 -12.29 37.66
CA PHE A 636 -2.10 -11.43 36.56
C PHE A 636 -1.21 -11.62 35.33
N LYS A 637 -1.84 -11.75 34.16
CA LYS A 637 -1.16 -11.83 32.87
C LYS A 637 -1.43 -10.57 32.06
N ASN A 638 -0.39 -9.79 31.76
CA ASN A 638 -0.50 -8.58 30.93
C ASN A 638 -0.81 -8.94 29.48
N VAL A 639 -1.96 -8.50 28.99
CA VAL A 639 -2.45 -8.79 27.63
C VAL A 639 -1.49 -8.26 26.56
N ALA A 640 -0.92 -7.08 26.76
CA ALA A 640 -0.01 -6.46 25.80
C ALA A 640 1.40 -7.09 25.77
N ALA A 641 1.77 -7.88 26.79
CA ALA A 641 3.06 -8.55 26.85
C ALA A 641 3.07 -9.93 26.16
N VAL A 642 1.92 -10.40 25.64
CA VAL A 642 1.79 -11.74 25.07
C VAL A 642 2.27 -11.78 23.62
N ASN A 643 1.57 -11.07 22.73
CA ASN A 643 1.92 -11.00 21.31
C ASN A 643 1.28 -9.75 20.69
N PRO A 644 1.81 -8.55 20.95
CA PRO A 644 1.27 -7.32 20.38
C PRO A 644 1.70 -7.12 18.92
N PHE A 645 0.98 -6.27 18.19
CA PHE A 645 1.56 -5.56 17.05
C PHE A 645 2.45 -4.42 17.55
N LEU A 646 3.68 -4.37 17.06
CA LEU A 646 4.63 -3.31 17.35
C LEU A 646 4.43 -2.11 16.42
N HIS A 647 5.00 -0.95 16.77
CA HIS A 647 4.79 0.30 16.05
C HIS A 647 5.11 0.22 14.54
N HIS A 648 6.17 -0.49 14.16
CA HIS A 648 6.52 -0.63 12.74
C HIS A 648 5.51 -1.50 11.98
N GLU A 649 4.94 -2.54 12.63
CA GLU A 649 3.92 -3.38 12.02
C GLU A 649 2.64 -2.57 11.76
N THR A 650 2.22 -1.73 12.72
CA THR A 650 1.04 -0.88 12.55
C THR A 650 1.28 0.27 11.57
N GLU A 651 2.45 0.88 11.58
CA GLU A 651 2.84 1.95 10.65
C GLU A 651 2.92 1.49 9.19
N GLN A 652 3.38 0.25 8.93
CA GLN A 652 3.35 -0.36 7.60
C GLN A 652 1.93 -0.44 7.01
N HIS A 653 0.92 -0.46 7.88
CA HIS A 653 -0.50 -0.41 7.49
C HIS A 653 -1.10 1.01 7.51
N GLY A 654 -0.28 2.05 7.65
CA GLY A 654 -0.73 3.46 7.70
C GLY A 654 -1.39 3.87 9.02
N LEU A 655 -1.23 3.08 10.09
CA LEU A 655 -1.91 3.30 11.37
C LEU A 655 -1.14 4.31 12.25
N VAL A 656 -1.05 5.56 11.77
CA VAL A 656 -0.45 6.70 12.47
C VAL A 656 -1.51 7.78 12.69
N PHE A 657 -2.11 7.84 13.87
CA PHE A 657 -3.21 8.77 14.18
C PHE A 657 -2.71 10.18 14.48
N GLN A 658 -3.58 11.19 14.56
CA GLN A 658 -3.17 12.55 14.91
C GLN A 658 -3.53 12.88 16.36
N HIS A 659 -2.57 13.33 17.15
CA HIS A 659 -2.79 13.70 18.54
C HIS A 659 -2.65 15.22 18.71
N PHE A 660 -3.78 15.91 18.91
CA PHE A 660 -3.87 17.36 19.07
C PHE A 660 -3.58 17.83 20.51
N ALA A 661 -2.46 17.40 21.08
CA ALA A 661 -2.21 17.49 22.52
C ALA A 661 -1.95 18.90 23.10
N TYR A 662 -1.36 19.80 22.30
CA TYR A 662 -1.00 21.16 22.70
C TYR A 662 -1.34 22.17 21.60
N VAL A 663 -2.62 22.31 21.25
CA VAL A 663 -3.05 23.19 20.15
C VAL A 663 -3.96 24.33 20.63
N THR A 664 -4.50 24.27 21.85
CA THR A 664 -5.27 25.36 22.46
C THR A 664 -4.64 25.86 23.76
N PRO A 665 -4.73 27.18 24.07
CA PRO A 665 -4.33 27.70 25.38
C PRO A 665 -5.00 26.98 26.56
N GLU A 666 -6.23 26.52 26.39
CA GLU A 666 -7.02 25.82 27.39
C GLU A 666 -6.41 24.45 27.76
N GLN A 667 -5.95 23.67 26.77
CA GLN A 667 -5.22 22.42 27.00
C GLN A 667 -3.94 22.66 27.81
N LEU A 668 -3.17 23.71 27.46
CA LEU A 668 -1.94 24.05 28.19
C LEU A 668 -2.25 24.53 29.61
N LYS A 669 -3.30 25.35 29.79
CA LYS A 669 -3.74 25.81 31.11
C LYS A 669 -4.17 24.64 31.98
N PHE A 670 -4.89 23.67 31.41
CA PHE A 670 -5.26 22.44 32.11
C PHE A 670 -4.01 21.67 32.55
N LYS A 671 -3.03 21.44 31.67
CA LYS A 671 -1.80 20.70 32.03
C LYS A 671 -0.94 21.46 33.05
N GLU A 672 -0.89 22.79 32.98
CA GLU A 672 -0.21 23.64 33.96
C GLU A 672 -0.84 23.53 35.35
N GLN A 673 -2.17 23.49 35.45
CA GLN A 673 -2.89 23.38 36.72
C GLN A 673 -2.96 21.95 37.25
N TYR A 674 -3.35 20.97 36.42
CA TYR A 674 -3.63 19.59 36.83
C TYR A 674 -2.36 18.75 36.98
N TYR A 675 -1.41 18.86 36.04
CA TYR A 675 -0.14 18.09 36.07
C TYR A 675 1.04 18.86 36.69
N GLY A 676 0.91 20.17 36.89
CA GLY A 676 1.97 21.01 37.47
C GLY A 676 3.04 21.43 36.45
N TYR A 677 2.73 21.42 35.15
CA TYR A 677 3.64 21.88 34.09
C TYR A 677 3.80 23.40 34.12
N SER A 678 4.68 23.86 35.02
CA SER A 678 4.88 25.29 35.30
C SER A 678 5.19 26.10 34.04
N SER A 679 4.48 27.21 33.84
CA SER A 679 4.64 28.12 32.69
C SER A 679 4.35 27.49 31.31
N ALA A 680 3.59 26.39 31.24
CA ALA A 680 3.29 25.71 29.98
C ALA A 680 2.67 26.65 28.93
N VAL A 681 1.73 27.52 29.33
CA VAL A 681 1.07 28.47 28.42
C VAL A 681 2.06 29.49 27.85
N ALA A 682 2.95 30.04 28.70
CA ALA A 682 3.93 31.04 28.28
C ALA A 682 4.96 30.45 27.29
N GLN A 683 5.42 29.24 27.57
CA GLN A 683 6.38 28.53 26.73
C GLN A 683 5.78 28.09 25.39
N TRP A 684 4.54 27.59 25.41
CA TRP A 684 3.82 27.26 24.19
C TRP A 684 3.63 28.48 23.28
N ASN A 685 3.27 29.64 23.85
CA ASN A 685 3.18 30.89 23.10
C ASN A 685 4.52 31.35 22.50
N ALA A 686 5.65 31.02 23.13
CA ALA A 686 6.97 31.29 22.57
C ALA A 686 7.26 30.36 21.38
N LEU A 687 6.91 29.07 21.49
CA LEU A 687 7.03 28.09 20.42
C LEU A 687 6.26 28.53 19.16
N GLN A 688 5.00 28.94 19.32
CA GLN A 688 4.12 29.35 18.21
C GLN A 688 4.64 30.60 17.44
N LYS A 689 5.55 31.39 18.00
CA LYS A 689 6.13 32.58 17.35
C LYS A 689 7.37 32.28 16.51
N THR A 690 7.86 31.04 16.53
CA THR A 690 9.07 30.62 15.81
C THR A 690 8.78 30.48 14.32
N THR A 691 9.72 30.93 13.47
CA THR A 691 9.57 30.90 12.00
C THR A 691 10.59 30.02 11.30
N LYS A 692 11.63 29.58 12.00
CA LYS A 692 12.65 28.67 11.48
C LYS A 692 12.45 27.30 12.10
N PHE A 693 12.25 26.29 11.27
CA PHE A 693 12.09 24.91 11.68
C PHE A 693 13.09 24.03 10.91
N PRO A 694 13.48 22.88 11.48
CA PRO A 694 13.05 22.36 12.78
C PRO A 694 13.81 23.00 13.95
N ILE A 695 13.26 22.80 15.15
CA ILE A 695 13.82 23.27 16.44
C ILE A 695 13.67 22.20 17.52
N LEU A 696 14.48 22.29 18.58
CA LEU A 696 14.40 21.38 19.72
C LEU A 696 13.29 21.79 20.68
N LEU A 697 12.38 20.85 20.99
CA LEU A 697 11.23 21.10 21.86
C LEU A 697 11.66 21.46 23.29
N ARG A 698 12.77 20.90 23.78
CA ARG A 698 13.32 21.18 25.12
C ARG A 698 13.71 22.65 25.34
N GLU A 699 13.92 23.43 24.28
CA GLU A 699 14.18 24.87 24.38
C GLU A 699 12.94 25.65 24.84
N TYR A 700 11.75 25.06 24.68
CA TYR A 700 10.46 25.63 25.03
C TYR A 700 9.81 24.87 26.18
N PHE A 701 9.75 23.54 26.12
CA PHE A 701 9.10 22.72 27.15
C PHE A 701 10.12 22.11 28.13
N PRO A 702 10.23 22.61 29.38
CA PRO A 702 11.28 22.21 30.31
C PRO A 702 11.15 20.78 30.84
N TRP A 703 10.01 20.13 30.65
CA TRP A 703 9.79 18.71 30.99
C TRP A 703 10.25 17.76 29.88
N VAL A 704 10.51 18.27 28.68
CA VAL A 704 11.11 17.51 27.57
C VAL A 704 12.63 17.56 27.75
N ARG A 705 13.27 16.39 27.85
CA ARG A 705 14.70 16.29 28.19
C ARG A 705 15.56 15.66 27.09
N ASP A 706 14.94 15.14 26.05
CA ASP A 706 15.61 14.51 24.91
C ASP A 706 15.72 15.47 23.71
N GLU A 707 16.11 14.94 22.56
CA GLU A 707 16.33 15.67 21.31
C GLU A 707 15.05 15.78 20.46
N THR A 708 13.86 15.74 21.07
CA THR A 708 12.59 15.88 20.36
C THR A 708 12.57 17.14 19.50
N GLN A 709 12.32 17.00 18.19
CA GLN A 709 12.22 18.13 17.27
C GLN A 709 10.77 18.45 16.89
N VAL A 710 10.52 19.74 16.73
CA VAL A 710 9.27 20.29 16.18
C VAL A 710 9.51 20.72 14.74
N ASP A 711 8.57 20.39 13.86
CA ASP A 711 8.54 20.80 12.46
C ASP A 711 7.13 21.24 12.06
N ILE A 712 6.99 21.79 10.86
CA ILE A 712 5.69 22.19 10.31
C ILE A 712 4.99 20.95 9.73
N ALA A 713 3.71 20.75 10.04
CA ALA A 713 2.94 19.58 9.59
C ALA A 713 2.98 19.42 8.06
N HIS A 714 2.70 20.48 7.31
CA HIS A 714 2.69 20.46 5.85
C HIS A 714 4.07 20.16 5.23
N THR A 715 5.19 20.58 5.84
CA THR A 715 6.54 20.27 5.30
C THR A 715 6.86 18.79 5.45
N ARG A 716 6.15 18.07 6.33
CA ARG A 716 6.19 16.62 6.49
C ARG A 716 5.08 15.89 5.71
N GLY A 717 4.33 16.59 4.86
CA GLY A 717 3.21 16.00 4.11
C GLY A 717 2.00 15.67 4.98
N ILE A 718 1.90 16.23 6.19
CA ILE A 718 0.82 15.96 7.14
C ILE A 718 -0.18 17.10 7.11
N ILE A 719 -1.44 16.76 6.82
CA ILE A 719 -2.58 17.66 6.93
C ILE A 719 -3.21 17.53 8.31
N PRO A 720 -3.29 18.60 9.11
CA PRO A 720 -4.04 18.55 10.37
C PRO A 720 -5.52 18.29 10.08
N ILE A 721 -6.07 17.21 10.64
CA ILE A 721 -7.49 16.86 10.50
C ILE A 721 -8.37 17.95 11.14
N ALA A 722 -7.94 18.49 12.28
CA ALA A 722 -8.60 19.60 12.94
C ALA A 722 -7.97 20.92 12.53
N GLN A 723 -8.78 21.83 11.99
CA GLN A 723 -8.36 23.17 11.55
C GLN A 723 -9.30 24.25 12.10
N ARG A 724 -8.76 25.42 12.44
CA ARG A 724 -9.60 26.58 12.79
C ARG A 724 -10.08 27.29 11.54
N GLU A 725 -11.35 27.69 11.53
CA GLU A 725 -11.86 28.54 10.47
C GLU A 725 -11.21 29.93 10.52
N SER A 726 -10.96 30.51 9.35
CA SER A 726 -10.28 31.80 9.22
C SER A 726 -11.02 32.91 9.98
N GLY A 727 -10.40 33.43 11.04
CA GLY A 727 -10.96 34.54 11.84
C GLY A 727 -11.99 34.13 12.90
N SER A 728 -12.17 32.83 13.18
CA SER A 728 -13.07 32.33 14.22
C SER A 728 -12.35 31.40 15.22
N ASN A 729 -13.01 31.12 16.36
CA ASN A 729 -12.56 30.10 17.32
C ASN A 729 -13.21 28.72 17.05
N ILE A 730 -13.90 28.58 15.91
CA ILE A 730 -14.60 27.35 15.54
C ILE A 730 -13.60 26.42 14.86
N TRP A 731 -13.61 25.17 15.31
CA TRP A 731 -12.82 24.10 14.72
C TRP A 731 -13.68 23.34 13.71
N ARG A 732 -13.11 23.13 12.53
CA ARG A 732 -13.62 22.25 11.48
C ARG A 732 -12.75 21.01 11.43
N PHE A 733 -13.38 19.85 11.25
CA PHE A 733 -12.69 18.59 11.02
C PHE A 733 -12.82 18.21 9.56
N LEU A 734 -11.69 17.99 8.90
CA LEU A 734 -11.66 17.54 7.52
C LEU A 734 -12.13 16.10 7.39
N GLN A 735 -12.92 15.83 6.36
CA GLN A 735 -13.28 14.47 5.95
C GLN A 735 -12.10 13.80 5.24
N PRO A 736 -12.06 12.44 5.16
CA PRO A 736 -10.96 11.71 4.52
C PRO A 736 -10.64 12.20 3.09
N ASP A 737 -11.66 12.48 2.28
CA ASP A 737 -11.46 12.95 0.90
C ASP A 737 -10.85 14.36 0.85
N GLU A 738 -11.23 15.24 1.78
CA GLU A 738 -10.66 16.59 1.90
C GLU A 738 -9.20 16.51 2.34
N VAL A 739 -8.88 15.62 3.29
CA VAL A 739 -7.49 15.34 3.70
C VAL A 739 -6.69 14.82 2.51
N GLN A 740 -7.23 13.88 1.73
CA GLN A 740 -6.55 13.31 0.57
C GLN A 740 -6.35 14.34 -0.55
N GLN A 741 -7.36 15.19 -0.81
CA GLN A 741 -7.25 16.31 -1.75
C GLN A 741 -6.18 17.31 -1.30
N GLU A 742 -6.17 17.68 -0.01
CA GLU A 742 -5.15 18.57 0.53
C GLU A 742 -3.76 17.93 0.51
N ILE A 743 -3.63 16.63 0.81
CA ILE A 743 -2.36 15.88 0.67
C ILE A 743 -1.87 15.92 -0.79
N THR A 744 -2.77 15.72 -1.76
CA THR A 744 -2.45 15.78 -3.19
C THR A 744 -2.02 17.20 -3.61
N GLN A 745 -2.55 18.23 -2.93
CA GLN A 745 -2.16 19.63 -3.12
C GLN A 745 -0.89 20.02 -2.35
N ILE A 746 -0.51 19.30 -1.29
CA ILE A 746 0.79 19.50 -0.63
C ILE A 746 1.88 19.01 -1.58
N ASN A 747 2.56 19.95 -2.21
CA ASN A 747 3.85 19.66 -2.79
C ASN A 747 4.83 19.42 -1.64
N LYS A 748 5.19 18.14 -1.38
CA LYS A 748 6.42 17.85 -0.63
C LYS A 748 7.55 18.63 -1.30
N VAL A 749 8.45 19.19 -0.50
CA VAL A 749 9.56 19.99 -1.01
C VAL A 749 10.51 19.06 -1.77
N SER A 750 10.35 18.97 -3.09
CA SER A 750 11.27 18.27 -3.98
C SER A 750 12.32 19.26 -4.53
N PRO A 751 13.57 18.83 -4.79
CA PRO A 751 14.08 17.51 -4.44
C PRO A 751 14.38 17.36 -2.95
N ILE A 752 14.35 16.11 -2.45
CA ILE A 752 14.83 15.74 -1.12
C ILE A 752 16.20 15.09 -1.26
N ILE A 753 17.18 15.63 -0.53
CA ILE A 753 18.57 15.18 -0.52
C ILE A 753 18.92 14.71 0.89
N ILE A 754 19.38 13.48 1.01
CA ILE A 754 19.83 12.93 2.29
C ILE A 754 21.35 13.09 2.42
N VAL A 755 21.79 13.63 3.56
CA VAL A 755 23.20 13.77 3.93
C VAL A 755 23.49 12.87 5.13
N ASP A 756 24.25 11.80 4.94
CA ASP A 756 24.64 10.93 6.07
C ASP A 756 25.79 11.55 6.87
N GLY A 757 25.53 11.89 8.14
CA GLY A 757 26.47 12.48 9.08
C GLY A 757 27.48 11.51 9.72
N VAL A 758 27.67 10.31 9.16
CA VAL A 758 28.55 9.26 9.69
C VAL A 758 29.95 9.72 10.13
N PHE A 759 30.57 10.69 9.45
CA PHE A 759 31.91 11.11 9.82
C PHE A 759 31.98 11.74 11.22
N PHE A 760 30.91 12.42 11.65
CA PHE A 760 30.85 13.04 12.97
C PHE A 760 30.92 12.02 14.11
N GLN A 761 30.48 10.79 13.86
CA GLN A 761 30.58 9.66 14.79
C GLN A 761 32.03 9.15 14.88
N LEU A 762 32.71 9.07 13.73
CA LEU A 762 34.01 8.41 13.63
C LEU A 762 35.15 9.31 14.11
N TYR A 763 35.20 10.56 13.62
CA TYR A 763 36.35 11.44 13.83
C TYR A 763 35.96 12.93 13.87
N GLN A 764 36.67 13.70 14.69
CA GLN A 764 36.55 15.17 14.75
C GLN A 764 37.79 15.81 14.09
N THR A 765 37.90 15.67 12.76
CA THR A 765 39.05 16.16 11.97
C THR A 765 38.61 17.17 10.89
N GLY A 766 39.49 17.51 9.95
CA GLY A 766 39.21 18.48 8.88
C GLY A 766 37.96 18.17 8.05
N ILE A 767 37.64 16.89 7.80
CA ILE A 767 36.41 16.51 7.08
C ILE A 767 35.15 16.88 7.89
N ALA A 768 35.16 16.71 9.21
CA ALA A 768 34.06 17.16 10.07
C ALA A 768 33.86 18.68 10.00
N ARG A 769 34.97 19.45 9.91
CA ARG A 769 34.92 20.91 9.72
C ARG A 769 34.28 21.27 8.36
N VAL A 770 34.66 20.59 7.28
CA VAL A 770 34.06 20.77 5.94
C VAL A 770 32.54 20.61 6.00
N TRP A 771 32.06 19.48 6.52
CA TRP A 771 30.63 19.20 6.58
C TRP A 771 29.88 20.14 7.50
N LYS A 772 30.43 20.48 8.66
CA LYS A 772 29.83 21.48 9.57
C LYS A 772 29.67 22.83 8.86
N SER A 773 30.70 23.31 8.17
CA SER A 773 30.64 24.60 7.46
C SER A 773 29.66 24.58 6.28
N LEU A 774 29.56 23.47 5.53
CA LEU A 774 28.53 23.32 4.49
C LEU A 774 27.12 23.42 5.05
N LEU A 775 26.83 22.71 6.14
CA LEU A 775 25.52 22.74 6.80
C LEU A 775 25.18 24.14 7.35
N GLU A 776 26.15 24.86 7.92
CA GLU A 776 25.99 26.25 8.39
C GLU A 776 25.71 27.22 7.23
N GLU A 777 26.37 27.07 6.08
CA GLU A 777 26.10 27.89 4.90
C GLU A 777 24.72 27.59 4.32
N TRP A 778 24.35 26.31 4.21
CA TRP A 778 23.04 25.90 3.70
C TRP A 778 21.89 26.29 4.63
N SER A 779 22.07 26.28 5.95
CA SER A 779 21.03 26.74 6.91
C SER A 779 20.65 28.21 6.72
N ASN A 780 21.54 28.99 6.12
CA ASN A 780 21.35 30.42 5.88
C ASN A 780 20.80 30.72 4.48
N ASN A 781 20.57 29.71 3.64
CA ASN A 781 19.99 29.88 2.31
C ASN A 781 18.83 28.92 2.07
N GLY A 782 18.07 29.15 1.00
CA GLY A 782 16.87 28.37 0.69
C GLY A 782 17.13 26.89 0.37
N PHE A 783 18.37 26.39 0.42
CA PHE A 783 18.72 24.99 0.16
C PHE A 783 18.41 24.08 1.36
N ALA A 784 18.49 24.56 2.59
CA ALA A 784 18.28 23.72 3.79
C ALA A 784 16.92 23.01 3.83
N LYS A 785 15.88 23.57 3.19
CA LYS A 785 14.56 22.92 3.08
C LYS A 785 14.58 21.64 2.23
N HIS A 786 15.59 21.46 1.38
CA HIS A 786 15.77 20.29 0.51
C HIS A 786 16.61 19.21 1.17
N ILE A 787 17.29 19.49 2.29
CA ILE A 787 18.21 18.51 2.90
C ILE A 787 17.61 17.88 4.16
N ILE A 788 18.01 16.64 4.42
CA ILE A 788 17.81 15.93 5.69
C ILE A 788 19.15 15.30 6.07
N VAL A 789 19.65 15.64 7.26
CA VAL A 789 20.90 15.09 7.79
C VAL A 789 20.60 13.87 8.65
N LEU A 790 21.21 12.72 8.32
CA LEU A 790 21.14 11.54 9.18
C LEU A 790 22.12 11.73 10.33
N ASP A 791 21.59 11.74 11.55
CA ASP A 791 22.38 11.89 12.76
C ASP A 791 22.64 10.53 13.39
N ARG A 792 23.89 10.07 13.28
CA ARG A 792 24.32 8.79 13.82
C ARG A 792 24.75 8.96 15.26
N ALA A 793 24.05 8.29 16.18
CA ALA A 793 24.35 8.32 17.61
C ALA A 793 24.46 9.74 18.22
N ASP A 794 23.66 10.68 17.72
CA ASP A 794 23.63 12.09 18.16
C ASP A 794 25.00 12.79 18.10
N THR A 795 25.78 12.45 17.08
CA THR A 795 27.14 13.00 16.90
C THR A 795 27.17 14.17 15.92
N ALA A 796 26.16 14.32 15.06
CA ALA A 796 26.12 15.41 14.09
C ALA A 796 25.88 16.76 14.80
N PRO A 797 26.53 17.86 14.36
CA PRO A 797 26.31 19.17 14.94
C PRO A 797 24.88 19.63 14.67
N LYS A 798 24.14 20.03 15.71
CA LYS A 798 22.76 20.53 15.61
C LYS A 798 22.77 22.00 15.15
N ILE A 799 22.55 22.22 13.86
CA ILE A 799 22.57 23.53 13.23
C ILE A 799 21.12 24.01 13.04
N PRO A 800 20.72 25.18 13.60
CA PRO A 800 19.36 25.68 13.47
C PRO A 800 18.94 25.85 12.01
N GLY A 801 17.76 25.33 11.65
CA GLY A 801 17.22 25.40 10.28
C GLY A 801 17.60 24.21 9.39
N ILE A 802 18.37 23.25 9.90
CA ILE A 802 18.65 21.98 9.22
C ILE A 802 17.75 20.89 9.78
N ARG A 803 17.17 20.06 8.91
CA ARG A 803 16.41 18.87 9.32
C ARG A 803 17.33 17.73 9.66
N TYR A 804 17.06 17.06 10.79
CA TYR A 804 17.81 15.89 11.22
C TYR A 804 16.89 14.69 11.36
N ARG A 805 17.43 13.51 11.10
CA ARG A 805 16.79 12.23 11.35
C ARG A 805 17.77 11.33 12.07
N THR A 806 17.44 10.93 13.30
CA THR A 806 18.30 10.04 14.08
C THR A 806 18.26 8.63 13.50
N VAL A 807 19.43 8.03 13.29
CA VAL A 807 19.60 6.64 12.84
C VAL A 807 20.61 5.91 13.73
N PRO A 808 20.63 4.56 13.74
CA PRO A 808 21.60 3.80 14.52
C PRO A 808 23.06 4.17 14.21
N ALA A 809 23.93 3.94 15.19
CA ALA A 809 25.37 4.12 15.02
C ALA A 809 25.89 3.23 13.88
N TYR A 810 26.79 3.78 13.07
CA TYR A 810 27.45 3.03 12.01
C TYR A 810 28.44 2.02 12.58
N ASP A 811 28.45 0.81 12.01
CA ASP A 811 29.32 -0.29 12.41
C ASP A 811 29.95 -0.98 11.17
N TYR A 812 31.28 -0.96 11.09
CA TYR A 812 32.04 -1.56 9.99
C TYR A 812 31.93 -3.10 9.94
N ASP A 813 31.48 -3.75 11.00
CA ASP A 813 31.24 -5.20 11.02
C ASP A 813 29.86 -5.58 10.45
N ASN A 814 28.95 -4.61 10.26
CA ASN A 814 27.56 -4.83 9.86
C ASN A 814 27.12 -3.89 8.71
N THR A 815 27.97 -3.72 7.70
CA THR A 815 27.75 -2.75 6.61
C THR A 815 26.51 -3.04 5.77
N ASP A 816 26.15 -4.30 5.53
CA ASP A 816 25.02 -4.65 4.66
C ASP A 816 23.67 -4.26 5.29
N VAL A 817 23.51 -4.52 6.60
CA VAL A 817 22.35 -4.08 7.39
C VAL A 817 22.26 -2.55 7.41
N ASP A 818 23.41 -1.87 7.48
CA ASP A 818 23.43 -0.40 7.41
C ASP A 818 22.89 0.12 6.08
N ARG A 819 23.26 -0.50 4.94
CA ARG A 819 22.74 -0.10 3.62
C ARG A 819 21.24 -0.31 3.51
N GLU A 820 20.71 -1.38 4.07
CA GLU A 820 19.25 -1.64 4.14
C GLU A 820 18.54 -0.55 4.94
N ILE A 821 19.09 -0.16 6.11
CA ILE A 821 18.55 0.93 6.93
C ILE A 821 18.60 2.26 6.17
N LEU A 822 19.72 2.56 5.51
CA LEU A 822 19.87 3.76 4.71
C LEU A 822 18.88 3.80 3.54
N GLN A 823 18.68 2.66 2.86
CA GLN A 823 17.71 2.57 1.77
C GLN A 823 16.28 2.79 2.29
N GLN A 824 15.91 2.13 3.38
CA GLN A 824 14.60 2.32 4.00
C GLN A 824 14.36 3.79 4.35
N VAL A 825 15.36 4.47 4.92
CA VAL A 825 15.27 5.90 5.24
C VAL A 825 15.12 6.75 3.98
N CYS A 826 15.83 6.41 2.89
CA CYS A 826 15.68 7.10 1.60
C CYS A 826 14.28 6.93 1.02
N ASP A 827 13.73 5.71 1.05
CA ASP A 827 12.40 5.41 0.54
C ASP A 827 11.30 6.13 1.33
N GLU A 828 11.39 6.12 2.66
CA GLU A 828 10.43 6.77 3.55
C GLU A 828 10.41 8.30 3.38
N GLU A 829 11.58 8.92 3.20
CA GLU A 829 11.67 10.36 2.98
C GLU A 829 11.41 10.76 1.51
N GLY A 830 11.42 9.80 0.57
CA GLY A 830 11.34 10.08 -0.86
C GLY A 830 12.59 10.80 -1.39
N ALA A 831 13.77 10.34 -0.98
CA ALA A 831 15.04 10.95 -1.36
C ALA A 831 15.37 10.71 -2.85
N GLU A 832 15.64 11.78 -3.57
CA GLU A 832 16.08 11.71 -4.99
C GLU A 832 17.59 11.48 -5.08
N VAL A 833 18.36 11.98 -4.11
CA VAL A 833 19.82 11.86 -4.06
C VAL A 833 20.29 11.66 -2.62
N PHE A 834 21.31 10.83 -2.46
CA PHE A 834 22.03 10.59 -1.21
C PHE A 834 23.48 11.07 -1.30
N ILE A 835 24.03 11.61 -0.22
CA ILE A 835 25.47 11.87 -0.10
C ILE A 835 25.96 11.49 1.30
N SER A 836 27.09 10.80 1.36
CA SER A 836 27.73 10.44 2.62
C SER A 836 28.83 11.42 2.99
N SER A 837 28.90 11.76 4.27
CA SER A 837 30.08 12.44 4.82
C SER A 837 31.31 11.54 4.87
N TYR A 838 31.14 10.20 4.85
CA TYR A 838 32.25 9.25 4.82
C TYR A 838 31.84 7.83 4.37
N TYR A 839 31.73 7.67 3.05
CA TYR A 839 31.74 6.41 2.30
C TYR A 839 30.64 5.37 2.61
N THR A 840 29.57 5.76 3.29
CA THR A 840 28.34 4.95 3.38
C THR A 840 27.49 5.10 2.13
N THR A 841 26.61 4.13 1.85
CA THR A 841 25.80 4.09 0.63
C THR A 841 24.45 3.43 0.90
N PRO A 842 23.35 3.91 0.28
CA PRO A 842 22.10 3.17 0.17
C PRO A 842 22.22 2.03 -0.87
N ILE A 843 21.10 1.42 -1.26
CA ILE A 843 21.10 0.27 -2.21
C ILE A 843 20.75 0.72 -3.63
N THR A 844 19.65 1.46 -3.80
CA THR A 844 19.09 1.87 -5.09
C THR A 844 19.04 3.39 -5.26
N THR A 845 18.95 4.16 -4.18
CA THR A 845 18.92 5.62 -4.26
C THR A 845 20.23 6.17 -4.85
N PRO A 846 20.19 7.02 -5.90
CA PRO A 846 21.39 7.60 -6.50
C PRO A 846 22.28 8.28 -5.47
N SER A 847 23.59 8.04 -5.55
CA SER A 847 24.56 8.56 -4.57
C SER A 847 25.61 9.47 -5.19
N VAL A 848 25.97 10.54 -4.47
CA VAL A 848 27.08 11.42 -4.83
C VAL A 848 28.28 11.12 -3.93
N PHE A 849 29.43 10.85 -4.52
CA PHE A 849 30.67 10.59 -3.80
C PHE A 849 31.53 11.84 -3.69
N MET A 850 31.88 12.25 -2.47
CA MET A 850 32.85 13.32 -2.23
C MET A 850 34.23 12.76 -1.91
N ALA A 851 35.16 12.89 -2.87
CA ALA A 851 36.56 12.54 -2.73
C ALA A 851 37.31 13.62 -1.92
N HIS A 852 37.64 13.29 -0.67
CA HIS A 852 38.50 14.13 0.17
C HIS A 852 39.99 13.95 -0.13
N ASP A 853 40.43 12.74 -0.50
CA ASP A 853 41.78 12.39 -0.94
C ASP A 853 41.83 10.99 -1.58
N MET A 854 42.97 10.64 -2.19
CA MET A 854 43.31 9.29 -2.68
C MET A 854 44.58 8.73 -2.00
N ILE A 855 44.80 9.08 -0.73
CA ILE A 855 46.02 8.70 0.02
C ILE A 855 46.18 7.17 0.12
N PRO A 856 45.17 6.40 0.57
CA PRO A 856 45.32 4.95 0.72
C PRO A 856 45.75 4.25 -0.57
N GLU A 857 45.15 4.66 -1.70
CA GLU A 857 45.37 4.09 -3.02
C GLU A 857 46.77 4.44 -3.56
N LEU A 858 47.20 5.69 -3.41
CA LEU A 858 48.49 6.17 -3.92
C LEU A 858 49.67 5.77 -3.05
N MET A 859 49.47 5.62 -1.74
CA MET A 859 50.51 5.26 -0.78
C MET A 859 50.63 3.74 -0.55
N GLY A 860 49.84 2.94 -1.27
CA GLY A 860 49.90 1.48 -1.19
C GLY A 860 49.47 0.93 0.16
N TRP A 861 48.46 1.54 0.79
CA TRP A 861 47.90 1.04 2.05
C TRP A 861 47.14 -0.27 1.84
N ASN A 862 46.86 -0.98 2.93
CA ASN A 862 46.07 -2.22 2.84
C ASN A 862 44.59 -1.90 2.59
N LEU A 863 44.18 -1.90 1.32
CA LEU A 863 42.81 -1.63 0.88
C LEU A 863 41.80 -2.72 1.30
N SER A 864 42.25 -3.82 1.93
CA SER A 864 41.35 -4.83 2.50
C SER A 864 40.70 -4.39 3.82
N GLN A 865 41.15 -3.29 4.43
CA GLN A 865 40.54 -2.77 5.66
C GLN A 865 39.10 -2.31 5.38
N PRO A 866 38.14 -2.50 6.31
CA PRO A 866 36.73 -2.18 6.09
C PRO A 866 36.48 -0.79 5.51
N MET A 867 37.07 0.25 6.11
CA MET A 867 36.94 1.64 5.65
C MET A 867 37.33 1.86 4.18
N TRP A 868 38.38 1.20 3.69
CA TRP A 868 38.82 1.36 2.29
C TRP A 868 38.01 0.52 1.32
N ARG A 869 37.47 -0.63 1.78
CA ARG A 869 36.48 -1.38 1.00
C ARG A 869 35.21 -0.56 0.80
N GLU A 870 34.73 0.09 1.85
CA GLU A 870 33.56 0.98 1.78
C GLU A 870 33.85 2.21 0.92
N LYS A 871 35.06 2.79 0.98
CA LYS A 871 35.46 3.85 0.04
C LYS A 871 35.34 3.40 -1.42
N HIS A 872 35.90 2.24 -1.75
CA HIS A 872 35.84 1.71 -3.12
C HIS A 872 34.40 1.40 -3.54
N TYR A 873 33.59 0.82 -2.65
CA TYR A 873 32.18 0.58 -2.90
C TYR A 873 31.42 1.90 -3.15
N GLY A 874 31.65 2.92 -2.32
CA GLY A 874 31.07 4.25 -2.47
C GLY A 874 31.46 4.93 -3.77
N ILE A 875 32.70 4.74 -4.26
CA ILE A 875 33.12 5.23 -5.58
C ILE A 875 32.35 4.50 -6.68
N GLN A 876 32.31 3.17 -6.64
CA GLN A 876 31.67 2.35 -7.68
C GLN A 876 30.15 2.53 -7.74
N HIS A 877 29.52 2.84 -6.61
CA HIS A 877 28.08 3.06 -6.50
C HIS A 877 27.66 4.51 -6.84
N ALA A 878 28.61 5.44 -6.95
CA ALA A 878 28.29 6.84 -7.17
C ALA A 878 27.79 7.10 -8.59
N THR A 879 26.75 7.93 -8.70
CA THR A 879 26.26 8.46 -9.98
C THR A 879 26.89 9.80 -10.32
N ALA A 880 27.43 10.52 -9.34
CA ALA A 880 28.21 11.74 -9.54
C ALA A 880 29.36 11.86 -8.53
N TYR A 881 30.38 12.62 -8.90
CA TYR A 881 31.62 12.75 -8.13
C TYR A 881 31.94 14.21 -7.84
N ILE A 882 32.31 14.48 -6.59
CA ILE A 882 32.85 15.77 -6.16
C ILE A 882 34.27 15.54 -5.63
N ALA A 883 35.23 16.37 -6.00
CA ALA A 883 36.58 16.35 -5.45
C ALA A 883 36.94 17.68 -4.81
N VAL A 884 37.66 17.65 -3.68
CA VAL A 884 38.06 18.87 -2.97
C VAL A 884 39.20 19.65 -3.65
N SER A 885 39.87 19.07 -4.66
CA SER A 885 40.92 19.71 -5.45
C SER A 885 41.01 19.12 -6.86
N GLU A 886 41.67 19.84 -7.77
CA GLU A 886 41.93 19.36 -9.13
C GLU A 886 42.83 18.12 -9.13
N ASN A 887 43.83 18.10 -8.23
CA ASN A 887 44.71 16.97 -8.07
C ASN A 887 43.96 15.73 -7.56
N THR A 888 43.08 15.89 -6.56
CA THR A 888 42.25 14.78 -6.08
C THR A 888 41.31 14.25 -7.17
N ALA A 889 40.75 15.12 -8.02
CA ALA A 889 39.96 14.69 -9.18
C ALA A 889 40.78 13.85 -10.16
N LYS A 890 41.99 14.30 -10.50
CA LYS A 890 42.92 13.55 -11.38
C LYS A 890 43.34 12.22 -10.77
N ASP A 891 43.59 12.19 -9.46
CA ASP A 891 43.98 10.97 -8.76
C ASP A 891 42.83 9.98 -8.64
N LEU A 892 41.59 10.46 -8.45
CA LEU A 892 40.39 9.62 -8.49
C LEU A 892 40.29 8.92 -9.85
N VAL A 893 40.34 9.67 -10.94
CA VAL A 893 40.32 9.13 -12.33
C VAL A 893 41.51 8.20 -12.60
N LYS A 894 42.68 8.52 -12.05
CA LYS A 894 43.87 7.66 -12.19
C LYS A 894 43.68 6.30 -11.50
N CYS A 895 43.00 6.27 -10.36
CA CYS A 895 42.73 5.05 -9.61
C CYS A 895 41.51 4.28 -10.15
N PHE A 896 40.54 5.00 -10.73
CA PHE A 896 39.29 4.49 -11.29
C PHE A 896 39.09 5.05 -12.71
N PRO A 897 39.76 4.47 -13.74
CA PRO A 897 39.79 4.99 -15.11
C PRO A 897 38.44 5.01 -15.84
N GLU A 898 37.42 4.35 -15.31
CA GLU A 898 36.04 4.39 -15.77
C GLU A 898 35.38 5.75 -15.54
N ILE A 899 35.91 6.57 -14.63
CA ILE A 899 35.40 7.91 -14.33
C ILE A 899 36.05 8.91 -15.30
N SER A 900 35.24 9.70 -16.02
CA SER A 900 35.76 10.81 -16.83
C SER A 900 36.10 12.01 -15.95
N LEU A 901 37.24 12.67 -16.21
CA LEU A 901 37.63 13.87 -15.47
C LEU A 901 36.61 15.01 -15.59
N GLU A 902 35.94 15.12 -16.73
CA GLU A 902 34.91 16.14 -16.99
C GLU A 902 33.64 15.91 -16.15
N SER A 903 33.43 14.69 -15.66
CA SER A 903 32.29 14.33 -14.79
C SER A 903 32.55 14.62 -13.31
N VAL A 904 33.78 14.98 -12.93
CA VAL A 904 34.15 15.24 -11.53
C VAL A 904 34.03 16.74 -11.24
N THR A 905 33.10 17.10 -10.36
CA THR A 905 32.93 18.50 -9.92
C THR A 905 34.00 18.85 -8.89
N VAL A 906 34.78 19.91 -9.13
CA VAL A 906 35.80 20.37 -8.17
C VAL A 906 35.22 21.43 -7.23
N ALA A 907 35.08 21.09 -5.94
CA ALA A 907 34.59 21.96 -4.89
C ALA A 907 35.70 22.22 -3.85
N LYS A 908 36.49 23.29 -4.07
CA LYS A 908 37.62 23.65 -3.20
C LYS A 908 37.16 24.04 -1.80
N ASN A 909 37.81 23.51 -0.76
CA ASN A 909 37.48 23.84 0.63
C ASN A 909 37.64 25.34 0.92
N GLY A 910 36.80 25.86 1.81
CA GLY A 910 36.84 27.24 2.27
C GLY A 910 37.71 27.46 3.52
N VAL A 911 37.85 28.72 3.91
CA VAL A 911 38.35 29.15 5.23
C VAL A 911 37.34 30.10 5.86
N ASN A 912 37.16 30.00 7.18
CA ASN A 912 36.29 30.92 7.91
C ASN A 912 37.06 32.21 8.20
N HIS A 913 36.86 33.23 7.34
CA HIS A 913 37.49 34.55 7.47
C HIS A 913 37.05 35.35 8.70
N GLN A 914 36.05 34.90 9.47
CA GLN A 914 35.67 35.50 10.76
C GLN A 914 36.44 34.93 11.94
N VAL A 915 37.05 33.74 11.79
CA VAL A 915 37.84 33.07 12.82
C VAL A 915 39.33 33.14 12.49
N PHE A 916 39.69 32.79 11.25
CA PHE A 916 41.05 32.85 10.75
C PHE A 916 41.34 34.21 10.14
N LEU A 917 41.72 35.14 11.01
CA LEU A 917 42.24 36.47 10.65
C LEU A 917 43.49 36.76 11.49
N SER A 918 44.24 37.80 11.10
CA SER A 918 45.42 38.23 11.85
C SER A 918 45.05 38.65 13.27
N ALA A 919 45.58 37.92 14.26
CA ALA A 919 45.38 38.23 15.67
C ALA A 919 46.16 39.48 16.11
N THR A 920 45.69 40.15 17.16
CA THR A 920 46.40 41.31 17.72
C THR A 920 47.68 40.87 18.45
N PRO A 921 48.70 41.74 18.55
CA PRO A 921 49.89 41.45 19.36
C PRO A 921 49.57 41.05 20.80
N GLU A 922 48.53 41.64 21.39
CA GLU A 922 48.04 41.33 22.74
C GLU A 922 47.50 39.90 22.83
N ASP A 923 46.71 39.47 21.84
CA ASP A 923 46.17 38.10 21.76
C ASP A 923 47.27 37.06 21.63
N ILE A 924 48.23 37.33 20.73
CA ILE A 924 49.41 36.47 20.52
C ILE A 924 50.21 36.35 21.83
N ASN A 925 50.43 37.45 22.55
CA ASN A 925 51.14 37.43 23.82
C ASN A 925 50.35 36.66 24.91
N ARG A 926 49.03 36.82 24.97
CA ARG A 926 48.17 36.04 25.90
C ARG A 926 48.25 34.55 25.62
N PHE A 927 48.16 34.14 24.36
CA PHE A 927 48.31 32.75 23.92
C PHE A 927 49.68 32.19 24.32
N ARG A 928 50.76 32.94 24.04
CA ARG A 928 52.13 32.54 24.38
C ARG A 928 52.33 32.38 25.89
N ILE A 929 51.82 33.31 26.69
CA ILE A 929 51.89 33.21 28.16
C ILE A 929 51.09 32.00 28.65
N LYS A 930 49.87 31.78 28.12
CA LYS A 930 49.00 30.65 28.49
C LYS A 930 49.71 29.31 28.31
N TYR A 931 50.44 29.12 27.21
CA TYR A 931 51.12 27.86 26.88
C TYR A 931 52.63 27.86 27.21
N GLY A 932 53.16 28.90 27.84
CA GLY A 932 54.58 28.97 28.23
C GLY A 932 55.56 29.07 27.04
N ILE A 933 55.15 29.71 25.94
CA ILE A 933 55.93 29.85 24.70
C ILE A 933 56.72 31.16 24.73
N TYR A 934 57.97 31.10 25.19
CA TYR A 934 58.80 32.30 25.41
C TYR A 934 59.70 32.67 24.22
N LYS A 935 59.91 31.76 23.28
CA LYS A 935 60.71 32.00 22.07
C LYS A 935 59.81 32.20 20.84
N PRO A 936 60.30 32.81 19.74
CA PRO A 936 59.67 32.65 18.43
C PRO A 936 59.54 31.17 18.09
N TYR A 937 58.51 30.78 17.33
CA TYR A 937 58.27 29.36 17.06
C TYR A 937 57.86 29.09 15.62
N PHE A 938 58.20 27.89 15.14
CA PHE A 938 57.60 27.30 13.96
C PHE A 938 56.39 26.46 14.37
N ILE A 939 55.36 26.43 13.53
CA ILE A 939 54.15 25.64 13.78
C ILE A 939 54.05 24.47 12.79
N LEU A 940 53.68 23.30 13.30
CA LEU A 940 53.29 22.12 12.53
C LEU A 940 51.87 21.71 12.91
N VAL A 941 51.04 21.44 11.91
CA VAL A 941 49.64 21.04 12.09
C VAL A 941 49.45 19.64 11.52
N GLY A 942 48.91 18.73 12.33
CA GLY A 942 48.85 17.30 12.05
C GLY A 942 50.21 16.64 11.82
N PRO A 943 51.26 16.89 12.65
CA PRO A 943 52.56 16.28 12.43
C PRO A 943 52.47 14.74 12.56
N GLY A 944 53.10 14.02 11.64
CA GLY A 944 53.02 12.57 11.53
C GLY A 944 54.10 11.96 10.64
N SER A 945 54.23 10.64 10.70
CA SER A 945 55.08 9.84 9.82
C SER A 945 54.40 9.56 8.47
N GLY A 946 55.11 8.92 7.54
CA GLY A 946 54.57 8.59 6.21
C GLY A 946 54.39 9.83 5.34
N TYR A 947 53.15 10.07 4.88
CA TYR A 947 52.86 11.13 3.91
C TYR A 947 52.96 12.54 4.50
N LYS A 948 52.72 12.74 5.81
CA LYS A 948 52.86 14.05 6.50
C LYS A 948 54.32 14.48 6.66
N ASN A 949 55.26 13.53 6.60
CA ASN A 949 56.71 13.74 6.47
C ASN A 949 57.33 14.72 7.49
N SER A 950 56.84 14.74 8.73
CA SER A 950 57.32 15.70 9.73
C SER A 950 58.78 15.50 10.14
N ILE A 951 59.35 14.31 9.89
CA ILE A 951 60.78 14.04 10.10
C ILE A 951 61.68 15.00 9.32
N LEU A 952 61.26 15.42 8.12
CA LEU A 952 62.03 16.34 7.28
C LEU A 952 62.24 17.68 8.01
N PHE A 953 61.20 18.20 8.66
CA PHE A 953 61.30 19.40 9.48
C PHE A 953 62.29 19.22 10.63
N TYR A 954 62.19 18.13 11.39
CA TYR A 954 63.07 17.91 12.55
C TYR A 954 64.54 17.80 12.12
N GLN A 955 64.83 17.04 11.06
CA GLN A 955 66.17 16.94 10.50
C GLN A 955 66.71 18.31 10.07
N ALA A 956 65.92 19.08 9.31
CA ALA A 956 66.29 20.41 8.85
C ALA A 956 66.48 21.39 10.03
N PHE A 957 65.58 21.37 11.00
CA PHE A 957 65.62 22.20 12.20
C PHE A 957 66.91 21.99 13.00
N SER A 958 67.39 20.74 13.10
CA SER A 958 68.64 20.43 13.80
C SER A 958 69.90 21.00 13.14
N LEU A 959 69.84 21.33 11.84
CA LEU A 959 70.95 21.97 11.11
C LEU A 959 71.06 23.47 11.38
N LEU A 960 70.01 24.10 11.94
CA LEU A 960 70.05 25.52 12.28
C LEU A 960 70.99 25.73 13.47
N ALA A 961 72.07 26.51 13.25
CA ALA A 961 72.95 26.95 14.32
C ALA A 961 72.21 27.74 15.42
N SER A 962 71.06 28.35 15.06
CA SER A 962 70.17 29.11 15.95
C SER A 962 68.96 28.32 16.44
N SER A 963 68.90 27.00 16.25
CA SER A 963 67.77 26.14 16.64
C SER A 963 67.30 26.36 18.09
N ASN A 964 68.24 26.45 19.04
CA ASN A 964 67.97 26.75 20.46
C ASN A 964 67.24 28.10 20.70
N GLY A 965 67.22 29.00 19.72
CA GLY A 965 66.51 30.27 19.75
C GLY A 965 65.03 30.18 19.42
N PHE A 966 64.53 28.99 19.02
CA PHE A 966 63.14 28.75 18.64
C PHE A 966 62.49 27.67 19.51
N ASP A 967 61.18 27.82 19.70
CA ASP A 967 60.30 26.74 20.14
C ASP A 967 59.57 26.12 18.94
N ILE A 968 58.95 24.97 19.15
CA ILE A 968 58.17 24.26 18.11
C ILE A 968 56.76 24.07 18.66
N VAL A 969 55.75 24.52 17.94
CA VAL A 969 54.34 24.29 18.29
C VAL A 969 53.77 23.24 17.35
N CYS A 970 53.22 22.17 17.92
CA CYS A 970 52.59 21.07 17.20
C CYS A 970 51.14 20.96 17.65
N THR A 971 50.20 20.88 16.71
CA THR A 971 48.77 20.66 17.02
C THR A 971 48.14 19.68 16.04
N GLY A 972 46.96 19.13 16.34
CA GLY A 972 46.23 18.22 15.44
C GLY A 972 46.70 16.76 15.44
N SER A 973 47.73 16.42 16.23
CA SER A 973 48.13 15.04 16.52
C SER A 973 48.00 14.80 18.03
N GLY A 974 47.10 13.93 18.47
CA GLY A 974 47.01 13.56 19.88
C GLY A 974 48.29 12.84 20.34
N GLY A 975 48.89 13.27 21.45
CA GLY A 975 49.96 12.50 22.12
C GLY A 975 51.30 13.21 22.32
N LEU A 976 52.30 12.42 22.69
CA LEU A 976 53.67 12.85 22.95
C LEU A 976 54.51 12.85 21.68
N LEU A 977 55.52 13.72 21.61
CA LEU A 977 56.50 13.68 20.53
C LEU A 977 57.21 12.32 20.49
N ALA A 978 57.20 11.69 19.30
CA ALA A 978 57.84 10.41 19.06
C ALA A 978 59.33 10.46 19.48
N PRO A 979 59.87 9.40 20.13
CA PRO A 979 61.25 9.41 20.64
C PRO A 979 62.30 9.72 19.57
N GLU A 980 62.08 9.27 18.34
CA GLU A 980 62.94 9.51 17.18
C GLU A 980 63.06 10.99 16.78
N PHE A 981 62.07 11.83 17.10
CA PHE A 981 62.13 13.26 16.79
C PHE A 981 62.87 14.06 17.87
N ARG A 982 62.93 13.54 19.12
CA ARG A 982 63.55 14.24 20.25
C ARG A 982 65.05 14.48 20.07
N THR A 983 65.73 13.64 19.29
CA THR A 983 67.17 13.79 19.02
C THR A 983 67.49 15.04 18.21
N TYR A 984 66.51 15.61 17.50
CA TYR A 984 66.68 16.75 16.62
C TYR A 984 66.27 18.10 17.26
N THR A 985 65.71 18.07 18.47
CA THR A 985 65.13 19.26 19.13
C THR A 985 65.92 19.68 20.37
N SER A 986 67.20 19.31 20.46
CA SER A 986 68.05 19.66 21.60
C SER A 986 68.07 21.17 21.81
N GLY A 987 67.71 21.65 23.00
CA GLY A 987 67.72 23.07 23.38
C GLY A 987 66.46 23.88 23.00
N SER A 988 65.48 23.25 22.35
CA SER A 988 64.17 23.82 22.02
C SER A 988 63.05 23.11 22.78
N VAL A 989 61.97 23.83 23.08
CA VAL A 989 60.76 23.22 23.67
C VAL A 989 59.79 22.87 22.55
N VAL A 990 59.31 21.62 22.55
CA VAL A 990 58.24 21.17 21.65
C VAL A 990 56.92 21.16 22.41
N HIS A 991 56.02 22.04 22.02
CA HIS A 991 54.70 22.21 22.60
C HIS A 991 53.69 21.39 21.80
N MET A 992 53.26 20.25 22.34
CA MET A 992 52.16 19.44 21.77
C MET A 992 50.83 19.95 22.33
N LEU A 993 50.12 20.76 21.55
CA LEU A 993 48.91 21.45 21.97
C LEU A 993 47.66 20.87 21.28
N GLN A 994 46.52 20.98 21.96
CA GLN A 994 45.19 20.81 21.39
C GLN A 994 44.54 22.18 21.42
N LEU A 995 44.25 22.75 20.25
CA LEU A 995 43.83 24.14 20.10
C LEU A 995 42.42 24.21 19.54
N SER A 996 41.60 25.15 20.04
CA SER A 996 40.38 25.56 19.34
C SER A 996 40.72 26.31 18.05
N ASP A 997 39.74 26.53 17.16
CA ASP A 997 39.98 27.26 15.91
C ASP A 997 40.45 28.70 16.17
N GLU A 998 39.94 29.38 17.20
CA GLU A 998 40.36 30.72 17.61
C GLU A 998 41.80 30.75 18.16
N GLU A 999 42.15 29.72 18.95
CA GLU A 999 43.51 29.58 19.46
C GLU A 999 44.49 29.21 18.35
N LEU A 1000 44.06 28.37 17.40
CA LEU A 1000 44.85 28.00 16.23
C LEU A 1000 45.09 29.20 15.33
N ALA A 1001 44.07 30.05 15.09
CA ALA A 1001 44.23 31.31 14.36
C ALA A 1001 45.25 32.23 15.04
N THR A 1002 45.22 32.32 16.37
CA THR A 1002 46.20 33.07 17.17
C THR A 1002 47.60 32.45 17.07
N ALA A 1003 47.70 31.12 17.09
CA ALA A 1003 48.95 30.40 16.96
C ALA A 1003 49.58 30.57 15.57
N TYR A 1004 48.78 30.55 14.49
CA TYR A 1004 49.26 30.89 13.16
C TYR A 1004 49.79 32.34 13.12
N SER A 1005 48.99 33.30 13.60
CA SER A 1005 49.35 34.72 13.60
C SER A 1005 50.67 35.01 14.33
N GLY A 1006 50.96 34.25 15.40
CA GLY A 1006 52.18 34.38 16.19
C GLY A 1006 53.39 33.58 15.69
N ALA A 1007 53.22 32.69 14.71
CA ALA A 1007 54.27 31.79 14.25
C ALA A 1007 55.26 32.47 13.29
N VAL A 1008 56.49 31.98 13.27
CA VAL A 1008 57.50 32.34 12.26
C VAL A 1008 57.06 31.82 10.89
N ALA A 1009 56.65 30.56 10.81
CA ALA A 1009 56.00 30.02 9.63
C ALA A 1009 55.26 28.74 10.01
N LEU A 1010 54.20 28.43 9.25
CA LEU A 1010 53.71 27.06 9.13
C LEU A 1010 54.69 26.27 8.27
N VAL A 1011 55.17 25.14 8.81
CA VAL A 1011 55.98 24.19 8.05
C VAL A 1011 55.14 22.94 7.80
N TYR A 1012 54.81 22.70 6.53
CA TYR A 1012 53.90 21.64 6.12
C TYR A 1012 54.52 20.82 4.96
N PRO A 1013 55.52 19.97 5.26
CA PRO A 1013 56.36 19.30 4.26
C PRO A 1013 55.73 18.00 3.72
N SER A 1014 54.40 17.96 3.60
CA SER A 1014 53.66 16.76 3.22
C SER A 1014 54.02 16.29 1.79
N LYS A 1015 54.18 14.97 1.64
CA LYS A 1015 54.36 14.27 0.36
C LYS A 1015 53.07 14.21 -0.45
N TYR A 1016 51.93 14.24 0.22
CA TYR A 1016 50.61 14.25 -0.41
C TYR A 1016 49.58 14.84 0.54
N GLU A 1017 48.61 15.58 0.00
CA GLU A 1017 47.38 15.94 0.67
C GLU A 1017 46.26 16.01 -0.36
N GLY A 1018 45.01 15.77 0.07
CA GLY A 1018 43.86 15.96 -0.81
C GLY A 1018 43.48 17.43 -1.02
N PHE A 1019 43.84 18.32 -0.08
CA PHE A 1019 43.63 19.77 -0.23
C PHE A 1019 44.76 20.60 0.39
N GLY A 1020 44.81 20.69 1.73
CA GLY A 1020 45.78 21.53 2.45
C GLY A 1020 45.14 22.65 3.28
N MET A 1021 44.08 22.36 4.05
CA MET A 1021 43.40 23.37 4.90
C MET A 1021 44.34 24.16 5.83
N PRO A 1022 45.35 23.54 6.49
CA PRO A 1022 46.28 24.30 7.33
C PRO A 1022 47.01 25.43 6.59
N ILE A 1023 47.27 25.27 5.29
CA ILE A 1023 47.93 26.28 4.45
C ILE A 1023 47.03 27.51 4.31
N ILE A 1024 45.76 27.35 3.90
CA ILE A 1024 44.85 28.50 3.74
C ILE A 1024 44.54 29.17 5.07
N GLU A 1025 44.42 28.41 6.15
CA GLU A 1025 44.20 28.94 7.50
C GLU A 1025 45.39 29.80 7.95
N ALA A 1026 46.62 29.30 7.78
CA ALA A 1026 47.83 30.05 8.09
C ALA A 1026 47.92 31.33 7.25
N MET A 1027 47.66 31.24 5.95
CA MET A 1027 47.67 32.38 5.03
C MET A 1027 46.63 33.45 5.42
N ALA A 1028 45.42 33.04 5.81
CA ALA A 1028 44.35 33.95 6.26
C ALA A 1028 44.72 34.70 7.56
N CYS A 1029 45.52 34.07 8.42
CA CYS A 1029 46.07 34.68 9.64
C CYS A 1029 47.35 35.50 9.41
N GLY A 1030 47.82 35.66 8.17
CA GLY A 1030 49.07 36.36 7.87
C GLY A 1030 50.32 35.60 8.34
N CYS A 1031 50.27 34.26 8.36
CA CYS A 1031 51.42 33.40 8.67
C CYS A 1031 52.08 32.93 7.37
N PRO A 1032 53.41 33.15 7.19
CA PRO A 1032 54.15 32.57 6.06
C PRO A 1032 54.08 31.03 6.06
N VAL A 1033 54.08 30.44 4.86
CA VAL A 1033 54.02 28.98 4.68
C VAL A 1033 55.28 28.46 3.98
N ILE A 1034 55.82 27.37 4.50
CA ILE A 1034 56.85 26.54 3.84
C ILE A 1034 56.23 25.17 3.58
N THR A 1035 56.19 24.73 2.32
CA THR A 1035 55.51 23.49 1.93
C THR A 1035 56.16 22.82 0.71
N CYS A 1036 55.63 21.69 0.25
CA CYS A 1036 56.12 20.96 -0.92
C CYS A 1036 55.27 21.24 -2.16
N PRO A 1037 55.84 21.22 -3.38
CA PRO A 1037 55.09 21.41 -4.61
C PRO A 1037 54.41 20.09 -5.06
N ASN A 1038 53.80 19.37 -4.11
CA ASN A 1038 53.23 18.04 -4.29
C ASN A 1038 51.69 18.08 -4.22
N ALA A 1039 51.04 17.19 -4.96
CA ALA A 1039 49.59 16.98 -4.93
C ALA A 1039 48.80 18.30 -5.05
N SER A 1040 47.80 18.52 -4.20
CA SER A 1040 46.96 19.73 -4.19
C SER A 1040 47.63 20.97 -3.57
N LEU A 1041 48.81 20.84 -2.95
CA LEU A 1041 49.43 21.95 -2.18
C LEU A 1041 49.73 23.18 -3.05
N PRO A 1042 50.22 23.05 -4.31
CA PRO A 1042 50.38 24.19 -5.22
C PRO A 1042 49.08 24.90 -5.56
N GLU A 1043 47.96 24.18 -5.67
CA GLU A 1043 46.65 24.78 -5.96
C GLU A 1043 46.19 25.70 -4.84
N VAL A 1044 46.56 25.34 -3.61
CA VAL A 1044 46.18 26.04 -2.39
C VAL A 1044 47.14 27.19 -2.09
N ALA A 1045 48.45 26.92 -2.05
CA ALA A 1045 49.46 27.91 -1.69
C ALA A 1045 49.75 28.92 -2.81
N GLY A 1046 49.57 28.54 -4.08
CA GLY A 1046 49.92 29.40 -5.23
C GLY A 1046 51.36 29.92 -5.12
N GLU A 1047 51.58 31.20 -5.41
CA GLU A 1047 52.89 31.86 -5.29
C GLU A 1047 53.20 32.36 -3.87
N ALA A 1048 52.36 32.07 -2.88
CA ALA A 1048 52.43 32.64 -1.53
C ALA A 1048 53.20 31.79 -0.51
N ALA A 1049 53.95 30.78 -0.95
CA ALA A 1049 54.73 29.88 -0.10
C ALA A 1049 56.17 29.71 -0.59
N ILE A 1050 57.05 29.29 0.32
CA ILE A 1050 58.36 28.77 -0.05
C ILE A 1050 58.21 27.28 -0.32
N TYR A 1051 58.47 26.86 -1.55
CA TYR A 1051 58.44 25.45 -1.95
C TYR A 1051 59.78 24.77 -1.74
N ILE A 1052 59.75 23.60 -1.10
CA ILE A 1052 60.91 22.72 -0.89
C ILE A 1052 60.59 21.32 -1.43
N LYS A 1053 61.62 20.54 -1.76
CA LYS A 1053 61.41 19.12 -2.11
C LYS A 1053 61.19 18.30 -0.85
N ASP A 1054 60.36 17.27 -0.96
CA ASP A 1054 59.93 16.45 0.19
C ASP A 1054 61.00 15.49 0.74
N ASP A 1055 62.19 15.48 0.15
CA ASP A 1055 63.38 14.76 0.58
C ASP A 1055 64.59 15.67 0.87
N ASP A 1056 64.45 16.99 0.70
CA ASP A 1056 65.56 17.95 0.76
C ASP A 1056 65.67 18.63 2.13
N VAL A 1057 66.41 17.96 3.02
CA VAL A 1057 66.70 18.44 4.39
C VAL A 1057 67.41 19.81 4.36
N GLN A 1058 68.36 20.00 3.44
CA GLN A 1058 69.14 21.24 3.38
C GLN A 1058 68.27 22.39 2.82
N GLY A 1059 67.50 22.13 1.77
CA GLY A 1059 66.57 23.10 1.21
C GLY A 1059 65.52 23.58 2.23
N LEU A 1060 65.03 22.68 3.08
CA LEU A 1060 64.14 23.07 4.18
C LEU A 1060 64.89 23.88 5.25
N ALA A 1061 66.12 23.54 5.61
CA ALA A 1061 66.92 24.35 6.55
C ALA A 1061 67.16 25.77 6.02
N ASP A 1062 67.47 25.90 4.72
CA ASP A 1062 67.64 27.17 4.04
C ASP A 1062 66.32 27.96 4.04
N ALA A 1063 65.18 27.31 3.74
CA ALA A 1063 63.86 27.94 3.80
C ALA A 1063 63.48 28.44 5.20
N LEU A 1064 63.81 27.69 6.26
CA LEU A 1064 63.63 28.11 7.65
C LEU A 1064 64.44 29.38 7.98
N CYS A 1065 65.61 29.57 7.36
CA CYS A 1065 66.39 30.79 7.47
C CYS A 1065 65.84 31.94 6.60
N GLU A 1066 65.47 31.66 5.35
CA GLU A 1066 64.96 32.67 4.40
C GLU A 1066 63.67 33.33 4.89
N VAL A 1067 62.73 32.55 5.43
CA VAL A 1067 61.42 33.06 5.89
C VAL A 1067 61.51 34.08 7.03
N GLN A 1068 62.65 34.11 7.73
CA GLN A 1068 62.90 35.07 8.82
C GLN A 1068 63.34 36.44 8.31
N LYS A 1069 63.79 36.54 7.05
CA LYS A 1069 64.21 37.82 6.46
C LYS A 1069 62.99 38.75 6.33
N PRO A 1070 63.01 39.98 6.87
CA PRO A 1070 61.84 40.85 6.90
C PRO A 1070 61.18 41.09 5.53
N SER A 1071 61.98 41.26 4.46
CA SER A 1071 61.48 41.47 3.10
C SER A 1071 60.75 40.24 2.55
N VAL A 1072 61.33 39.05 2.71
CA VAL A 1072 60.73 37.78 2.29
C VAL A 1072 59.45 37.53 3.08
N ARG A 1073 59.53 37.68 4.41
CA ARG A 1073 58.39 37.51 5.31
C ARG A 1073 57.22 38.41 4.92
N GLN A 1074 57.44 39.72 4.78
CA GLN A 1074 56.37 40.66 4.44
C GLN A 1074 55.75 40.37 3.07
N SER A 1075 56.58 39.98 2.09
CA SER A 1075 56.11 39.57 0.76
C SER A 1075 55.20 38.34 0.84
N LEU A 1076 55.58 37.31 1.60
CA LEU A 1076 54.79 36.08 1.78
C LEU A 1076 53.49 36.35 2.54
N ILE A 1077 53.52 37.20 3.57
CA ILE A 1077 52.31 37.59 4.31
C ILE A 1077 51.31 38.29 3.38
N ALA A 1078 51.78 39.28 2.60
CA ALA A 1078 50.91 40.00 1.66
C ALA A 1078 50.33 39.06 0.59
N ALA A 1079 51.17 38.20 0.00
CA ALA A 1079 50.72 37.22 -0.98
C ALA A 1079 49.75 36.19 -0.38
N GLY A 1080 49.99 35.73 0.84
CA GLY A 1080 49.16 34.76 1.55
C GLY A 1080 47.76 35.31 1.85
N LEU A 1081 47.67 36.54 2.35
CA LEU A 1081 46.38 37.20 2.61
C LEU A 1081 45.56 37.36 1.33
N GLU A 1082 46.18 37.71 0.20
CA GLU A 1082 45.48 37.78 -1.09
C GLU A 1082 45.10 36.39 -1.63
N GLN A 1083 45.93 35.37 -1.42
CA GLN A 1083 45.65 34.01 -1.83
C GLN A 1083 44.46 33.42 -1.05
N ALA A 1084 44.41 33.63 0.27
CA ALA A 1084 43.34 33.12 1.14
C ALA A 1084 41.95 33.63 0.75
N LYS A 1085 41.83 34.86 0.23
CA LYS A 1085 40.55 35.45 -0.24
C LYS A 1085 39.89 34.67 -1.37
N LYS A 1086 40.63 33.83 -2.10
CA LYS A 1086 40.10 33.01 -3.19
C LYS A 1086 39.28 31.81 -2.70
N PHE A 1087 39.32 31.52 -1.40
CA PHE A 1087 38.68 30.36 -0.77
C PHE A 1087 37.62 30.82 0.23
N SER A 1088 36.38 30.37 0.05
CA SER A 1088 35.27 30.68 0.95
C SER A 1088 34.33 29.49 1.07
N TRP A 1089 33.74 29.31 2.26
CA TRP A 1089 32.77 28.25 2.49
C TRP A 1089 31.50 28.44 1.66
N SER A 1090 31.01 29.68 1.50
CA SER A 1090 29.85 29.97 0.67
C SER A 1090 30.03 29.51 -0.78
N LYS A 1091 31.23 29.70 -1.36
CA LYS A 1091 31.51 29.24 -2.73
C LYS A 1091 31.53 27.72 -2.84
N MET A 1092 32.13 27.04 -1.86
CA MET A 1092 32.09 25.58 -1.81
C MET A 1092 30.65 25.08 -1.66
N ALA A 1093 29.88 25.68 -0.76
CA ALA A 1093 28.49 25.32 -0.48
C ALA A 1093 27.59 25.49 -1.72
N GLU A 1094 27.81 26.53 -2.52
CA GLU A 1094 27.13 26.76 -3.80
C GLU A 1094 27.48 25.70 -4.84
N ILE A 1095 28.76 25.36 -4.98
CA ILE A 1095 29.20 24.31 -5.93
C ILE A 1095 28.64 22.95 -5.52
N VAL A 1096 28.74 22.60 -4.23
CA VAL A 1096 28.26 21.30 -3.74
C VAL A 1096 26.74 21.22 -3.83
N SER A 1097 25.98 22.26 -3.47
CA SER A 1097 24.52 22.24 -3.64
C SER A 1097 24.12 22.16 -5.10
N SER A 1098 24.81 22.88 -6.00
CA SER A 1098 24.57 22.76 -7.44
C SER A 1098 24.83 21.35 -7.94
N ALA A 1099 25.94 20.72 -7.54
CA ALA A 1099 26.26 19.34 -7.92
C ALA A 1099 25.23 18.32 -7.41
N LEU A 1100 24.71 18.52 -6.19
CA LEU A 1100 23.66 17.67 -5.63
C LEU A 1100 22.33 17.82 -6.38
N ILE A 1101 21.96 19.05 -6.78
CA ILE A 1101 20.77 19.28 -7.62
C ILE A 1101 20.99 18.74 -9.04
N ASP A 1102 22.19 18.89 -9.59
CA ASP A 1102 22.55 18.29 -10.88
C ASP A 1102 22.39 16.77 -10.85
N ALA A 1103 22.77 16.13 -9.74
CA ALA A 1103 22.60 14.69 -9.57
C ALA A 1103 21.13 14.24 -9.62
N THR A 1104 20.16 15.09 -9.22
CA THR A 1104 18.72 14.76 -9.34
C THR A 1104 18.23 14.81 -10.79
N LEU A 1105 18.98 15.45 -11.69
CA LEU A 1105 18.65 15.60 -13.10
C LEU A 1105 19.37 14.59 -14.01
N LEU A 1106 20.25 13.75 -13.47
CA LEU A 1106 20.95 12.71 -14.23
C LEU A 1106 20.02 11.76 -15.00
N PRO A 1107 18.85 11.35 -14.46
CA PRO A 1107 17.90 10.52 -15.21
C PRO A 1107 17.39 11.13 -16.52
N LEU A 1108 17.57 12.45 -16.72
CA LEU A 1108 17.19 13.11 -17.97
C LEU A 1108 18.16 12.79 -19.13
N ASN A 1109 19.29 12.13 -18.88
CA ASN A 1109 20.26 11.70 -19.90
C ASN A 1109 20.63 12.83 -20.88
N LEU A 1110 20.95 14.00 -20.34
CA LEU A 1110 21.31 15.19 -21.13
C LEU A 1110 22.57 14.93 -21.97
N LYS A 1111 22.54 15.34 -23.24
CA LYS A 1111 23.63 15.22 -24.22
C LYS A 1111 24.16 16.60 -24.63
N GLU A 1112 24.92 16.67 -25.71
CA GLU A 1112 25.48 17.92 -26.24
C GLU A 1112 24.38 18.92 -26.64
N MET A 1113 23.30 18.46 -27.29
CA MET A 1113 22.16 19.31 -27.62
C MET A 1113 20.89 18.83 -26.88
N ASN A 1114 20.35 19.69 -26.02
CA ASN A 1114 19.14 19.40 -25.24
C ASN A 1114 18.01 20.33 -25.67
N LEU A 1115 16.95 19.76 -26.23
CA LEU A 1115 15.76 20.49 -26.68
C LEU A 1115 14.58 20.09 -25.81
N ILE A 1116 13.65 21.00 -25.54
CA ILE A 1116 12.45 20.71 -24.75
C ILE A 1116 11.18 21.00 -25.54
N THR A 1117 10.10 20.29 -25.25
CA THR A 1117 8.78 20.58 -25.78
C THR A 1117 7.70 20.46 -24.69
N PHE A 1118 6.63 21.24 -24.82
CA PHE A 1118 5.57 21.38 -23.81
C PHE A 1118 4.19 20.99 -24.38
N PRO A 1119 3.94 19.70 -24.65
CA PRO A 1119 2.65 19.24 -25.16
C PRO A 1119 1.50 19.59 -24.20
N ASP A 1120 0.38 20.04 -24.76
CA ASP A 1120 -0.86 20.20 -24.02
C ASP A 1120 -1.62 18.86 -23.96
N TRP A 1121 -1.36 18.10 -22.90
CA TRP A 1121 -1.98 16.79 -22.66
C TRP A 1121 -3.50 16.82 -22.47
N LEU A 1122 -4.14 18.00 -22.43
CA LEU A 1122 -5.59 18.14 -22.42
C LEU A 1122 -6.23 18.01 -23.82
N GLN A 1123 -5.41 18.00 -24.88
CA GLN A 1123 -5.88 17.77 -26.25
C GLN A 1123 -6.11 16.28 -26.52
N SER A 1124 -6.75 15.94 -27.64
CA SER A 1124 -6.98 14.54 -28.00
C SER A 1124 -5.66 13.80 -28.27
N GLU A 1125 -5.61 12.54 -27.86
CA GLU A 1125 -4.46 11.65 -28.02
C GLU A 1125 -3.95 11.62 -29.48
N GLU A 1126 -4.87 11.58 -30.45
CA GLU A 1126 -4.55 11.61 -31.89
C GLU A 1126 -3.79 12.88 -32.31
N LEU A 1127 -4.15 14.06 -31.78
CA LEU A 1127 -3.51 15.33 -32.15
C LEU A 1127 -2.10 15.43 -31.57
N ILE A 1128 -1.94 15.09 -30.29
CA ILE A 1128 -0.64 15.09 -29.63
C ILE A 1128 0.28 14.02 -30.22
N SER A 1129 -0.29 12.86 -30.60
CA SER A 1129 0.47 11.76 -31.22
C SER A 1129 1.05 12.18 -32.56
N LEU A 1130 0.26 12.85 -33.40
CA LEU A 1130 0.73 13.38 -34.69
C LEU A 1130 1.86 14.41 -34.51
N GLU A 1131 1.72 15.33 -33.54
CA GLU A 1131 2.71 16.39 -33.31
C GLU A 1131 4.02 15.84 -32.74
N LEU A 1132 3.95 15.01 -31.69
CA LEU A 1132 5.14 14.40 -31.10
C LEU A 1132 5.80 13.41 -32.07
N ALA A 1133 5.04 12.64 -32.84
CA ALA A 1133 5.60 11.79 -33.89
C ALA A 1133 6.38 12.62 -34.91
N GLN A 1134 5.88 13.80 -35.30
CA GLN A 1134 6.57 14.67 -36.24
C GLN A 1134 7.87 15.26 -35.66
N VAL A 1135 7.86 15.67 -34.39
CA VAL A 1135 9.07 16.12 -33.67
C VAL A 1135 10.10 15.00 -33.61
N ILE A 1136 9.71 13.85 -33.06
CA ILE A 1136 10.59 12.70 -32.87
C ILE A 1136 11.19 12.26 -34.20
N LYS A 1137 10.36 12.10 -35.24
CA LYS A 1137 10.82 11.77 -36.59
C LYS A 1137 11.85 12.76 -37.11
N THR A 1138 11.58 14.07 -37.00
CA THR A 1138 12.46 15.12 -37.53
C THR A 1138 13.82 15.12 -36.84
N LEU A 1139 13.85 14.90 -35.52
CA LEU A 1139 15.09 14.82 -34.75
C LEU A 1139 15.83 13.50 -34.95
N ALA A 1140 15.11 12.38 -35.09
CA ALA A 1140 15.71 11.06 -35.30
C ALA A 1140 16.45 10.96 -36.65
N ILE A 1141 15.93 11.59 -37.71
CA ILE A 1141 16.60 11.64 -39.04
C ILE A 1141 17.69 12.72 -39.15
N HIS A 1142 17.91 13.49 -38.08
CA HIS A 1142 18.94 14.53 -38.05
C HIS A 1142 20.35 13.91 -38.06
N SER A 1143 21.32 14.53 -38.72
CA SER A 1143 22.67 13.96 -38.88
C SER A 1143 23.45 13.79 -37.57
N GLU A 1144 23.03 14.53 -36.54
CA GLU A 1144 23.60 14.54 -35.18
C GLU A 1144 22.64 13.92 -34.15
N SER A 1145 21.64 13.12 -34.56
CA SER A 1145 20.60 12.58 -33.66
C SER A 1145 21.16 11.87 -32.43
N SER A 1146 22.30 11.20 -32.56
CA SER A 1146 23.04 10.56 -31.45
C SER A 1146 23.44 11.50 -30.32
N ASN A 1147 23.57 12.80 -30.60
CA ASN A 1147 24.01 13.85 -29.67
C ASN A 1147 22.84 14.69 -29.13
N ILE A 1148 21.60 14.31 -29.45
CA ILE A 1148 20.39 15.05 -29.09
C ILE A 1148 19.64 14.34 -27.96
N THR A 1149 19.25 15.11 -26.95
CA THR A 1149 18.23 14.74 -25.97
C THR A 1149 16.99 15.60 -26.18
N LEU A 1150 15.85 14.96 -26.46
CA LEU A 1150 14.54 15.58 -26.48
C LEU A 1150 13.88 15.40 -25.11
N LEU A 1151 13.63 16.51 -24.44
CA LEU A 1151 12.87 16.59 -23.21
C LEU A 1151 11.40 16.84 -23.51
N ILE A 1152 10.51 16.06 -22.90
CA ILE A 1152 9.06 16.20 -23.05
C ILE A 1152 8.46 16.52 -21.68
N ASP A 1153 7.91 17.72 -21.52
CA ASP A 1153 7.22 18.11 -20.27
C ASP A 1153 5.92 17.32 -20.09
N THR A 1154 5.71 16.81 -18.89
CA THR A 1154 4.54 15.97 -18.55
C THR A 1154 3.58 16.66 -17.59
N ASN A 1155 3.58 18.00 -17.51
CA ASN A 1155 2.61 18.68 -16.64
C ASN A 1155 1.18 18.40 -17.10
N ASN A 1156 0.30 18.06 -16.15
CA ASN A 1156 -1.11 17.72 -16.32
C ASN A 1156 -1.41 16.31 -16.87
N ILE A 1157 -0.45 15.38 -16.79
CA ILE A 1157 -0.65 13.96 -17.10
C ILE A 1157 0.23 13.08 -16.19
N ALA A 1158 -0.15 11.83 -15.94
CA ALA A 1158 0.68 10.91 -15.17
C ALA A 1158 1.88 10.45 -16.01
N THR A 1159 3.05 10.31 -15.37
CA THR A 1159 4.30 9.90 -16.04
C THR A 1159 4.14 8.56 -16.76
N GLU A 1160 3.46 7.60 -16.13
CA GLU A 1160 3.20 6.25 -16.67
C GLU A 1160 2.36 6.30 -17.97
N ASP A 1161 1.35 7.17 -18.03
CA ASP A 1161 0.53 7.36 -19.23
C ASP A 1161 1.36 7.93 -20.38
N VAL A 1162 2.27 8.87 -20.08
CA VAL A 1162 3.18 9.43 -21.08
C VAL A 1162 4.18 8.40 -21.57
N GLU A 1163 4.73 7.56 -20.71
CA GLU A 1163 5.66 6.48 -21.12
C GLU A 1163 4.98 5.49 -22.06
N LEU A 1164 3.76 5.04 -21.73
CA LEU A 1164 2.96 4.17 -22.60
C LEU A 1164 2.63 4.85 -23.93
N PHE A 1165 2.26 6.13 -23.88
CA PHE A 1165 1.97 6.92 -25.06
C PHE A 1165 3.19 7.13 -25.96
N LEU A 1166 4.36 7.46 -25.40
CA LEU A 1166 5.60 7.63 -26.17
C LEU A 1166 6.07 6.30 -26.77
N SER A 1167 5.87 5.19 -26.05
CA SER A 1167 6.10 3.84 -26.57
C SER A 1167 5.22 3.54 -27.78
N SER A 1168 3.94 3.92 -27.75
CA SER A 1168 3.02 3.74 -28.88
C SER A 1168 3.42 4.59 -30.08
N VAL A 1169 3.78 5.86 -29.87
CA VAL A 1169 4.29 6.77 -30.92
C VAL A 1169 5.56 6.21 -31.57
N THR A 1170 6.50 5.73 -30.75
CA THR A 1170 7.78 5.16 -31.21
C THR A 1170 7.55 3.88 -32.03
N MET A 1171 6.66 2.99 -31.56
CA MET A 1171 6.29 1.77 -32.28
C MET A 1171 5.60 2.06 -33.62
N ASN A 1172 4.71 3.05 -33.67
CA ASN A 1172 4.06 3.46 -34.91
C ASN A 1172 5.06 4.00 -35.93
N LEU A 1173 6.02 4.84 -35.51
CA LEU A 1173 7.09 5.34 -36.38
C LEU A 1173 7.98 4.21 -36.91
N LEU A 1174 8.27 3.20 -36.08
CA LEU A 1174 9.00 2.00 -36.50
C LEU A 1174 8.21 1.17 -37.53
N MET A 1175 6.91 0.95 -37.29
CA MET A 1175 6.07 0.08 -38.13
C MET A 1175 5.63 0.71 -39.45
N GLU A 1176 5.26 1.99 -39.44
CA GLU A 1176 4.70 2.68 -40.62
C GLU A 1176 5.77 3.34 -41.48
N GLU A 1177 6.89 3.76 -40.87
CA GLU A 1177 7.91 4.55 -41.56
C GLU A 1177 9.31 3.90 -41.58
N ASP A 1178 9.46 2.69 -41.02
CA ASP A 1178 10.73 1.95 -40.94
C ASP A 1178 11.85 2.75 -40.24
N LEU A 1179 11.44 3.60 -39.28
CA LEU A 1179 12.31 4.49 -38.53
C LEU A 1179 12.63 3.89 -37.16
N ASP A 1180 13.85 3.38 -37.00
CA ASP A 1180 14.33 2.91 -35.70
C ASP A 1180 14.88 4.09 -34.87
N ILE A 1181 14.13 4.45 -33.82
CA ILE A 1181 14.48 5.54 -32.90
C ILE A 1181 15.40 5.03 -31.78
N THR A 1182 15.49 3.71 -31.58
CA THR A 1182 16.29 3.13 -30.49
C THR A 1182 17.80 3.31 -30.69
N ASP A 1183 18.24 3.57 -31.93
CA ASP A 1183 19.62 3.85 -32.30
C ASP A 1183 19.82 5.35 -32.65
N GLY A 1184 19.81 6.24 -31.65
CA GLY A 1184 20.32 7.62 -31.82
C GLY A 1184 19.75 8.67 -30.87
N LEU A 1185 18.47 8.99 -31.02
CA LEU A 1185 17.82 10.09 -30.29
C LEU A 1185 17.50 9.67 -28.84
N GLU A 1186 17.96 10.44 -27.86
CA GLU A 1186 17.52 10.24 -26.47
C GLU A 1186 16.21 10.99 -26.25
N ILE A 1187 15.21 10.32 -25.67
CA ILE A 1187 13.93 10.94 -25.29
C ILE A 1187 13.75 10.75 -23.79
N SER A 1188 13.67 11.87 -23.07
CA SER A 1188 13.48 11.87 -21.63
C SER A 1188 12.25 12.70 -21.26
N ILE A 1189 11.51 12.24 -20.27
CA ILE A 1189 10.35 12.93 -19.74
C ILE A 1189 10.75 13.83 -18.58
N VAL A 1190 10.21 15.05 -18.59
CA VAL A 1190 10.41 16.04 -17.53
C VAL A 1190 9.13 16.12 -16.72
N GLY A 1191 9.17 15.48 -15.56
CA GLY A 1191 8.12 15.57 -14.55
C GLY A 1191 8.09 16.94 -13.86
N LYS A 1192 7.36 17.03 -12.74
CA LYS A 1192 7.19 18.26 -11.98
C LYS A 1192 8.48 18.66 -11.24
N LEU A 1193 9.42 19.29 -11.94
CA LEU A 1193 10.65 19.82 -11.36
C LEU A 1193 10.39 21.06 -10.50
N ALA A 1194 11.13 21.19 -9.41
CA ALA A 1194 11.09 22.37 -8.56
C ALA A 1194 11.90 23.55 -9.15
N ASP A 1195 11.62 24.77 -8.67
CA ASP A 1195 12.33 26.00 -9.09
C ASP A 1195 13.87 25.88 -9.03
N ILE A 1196 14.40 25.12 -8.07
CA ILE A 1196 15.83 24.92 -7.91
C ILE A 1196 16.42 23.99 -8.97
N GLN A 1197 15.67 22.96 -9.38
CA GLN A 1197 16.02 22.06 -10.48
C GLN A 1197 15.96 22.81 -11.81
N TRP A 1198 14.90 23.61 -12.04
CA TRP A 1198 14.79 24.45 -13.25
C TRP A 1198 15.93 25.45 -13.40
N LYS A 1199 16.37 26.09 -12.32
CA LYS A 1199 17.54 27.00 -12.35
C LYS A 1199 18.81 26.34 -12.85
N VAL A 1200 18.96 25.05 -12.59
CA VAL A 1200 20.12 24.24 -12.98
C VAL A 1200 19.94 23.65 -14.38
N LEU A 1201 18.71 23.25 -14.74
CA LEU A 1201 18.39 22.68 -16.05
C LEU A 1201 18.35 23.72 -17.18
N LEU A 1202 17.72 24.89 -16.96
CA LEU A 1202 17.50 25.90 -18.01
C LEU A 1202 18.77 26.31 -18.77
N PRO A 1203 19.93 26.57 -18.12
CA PRO A 1203 21.17 26.89 -18.84
C PRO A 1203 21.71 25.78 -19.75
N ARG A 1204 21.22 24.54 -19.60
CA ARG A 1204 21.61 23.37 -20.42
C ARG A 1204 20.67 23.11 -21.59
N LEU A 1205 19.52 23.81 -21.63
CA LEU A 1205 18.55 23.72 -22.72
C LEU A 1205 18.94 24.69 -23.83
N HIS A 1206 19.09 24.14 -25.03
CA HIS A 1206 19.50 24.89 -26.22
C HIS A 1206 18.32 25.58 -26.90
N GLY A 1207 17.10 25.05 -26.69
CA GLY A 1207 15.87 25.75 -27.01
C GLY A 1207 14.64 24.88 -26.87
N ARG A 1208 13.49 25.47 -27.22
CA ARG A 1208 12.19 24.83 -27.17
C ARG A 1208 11.66 24.59 -28.58
N ILE A 1209 11.12 23.39 -28.81
CA ILE A 1209 10.40 23.06 -30.05
C ILE A 1209 8.94 23.45 -29.86
N VAL A 1210 8.48 24.39 -30.68
CA VAL A 1210 7.12 24.92 -30.64
C VAL A 1210 6.15 23.88 -31.20
N LEU A 1211 5.22 23.42 -30.37
CA LEU A 1211 4.07 22.61 -30.81
C LEU A 1211 2.92 23.52 -31.21
N LYS A 1212 2.01 23.01 -32.03
CA LYS A 1212 0.80 23.77 -32.36
C LYS A 1212 -0.16 23.79 -31.17
N HIS A 1213 -0.14 22.76 -30.33
CA HIS A 1213 -0.85 22.72 -29.06
C HIS A 1213 0.13 22.64 -27.88
N GLU A 1214 0.61 23.80 -27.42
CA GLU A 1214 1.51 23.90 -26.26
C GLU A 1214 0.81 24.27 -24.96
N ASN A 1215 1.25 23.63 -23.88
CA ASN A 1215 0.87 23.98 -22.52
C ASN A 1215 1.56 25.29 -22.09
N GLN A 1216 0.89 26.43 -22.36
CA GLN A 1216 1.39 27.76 -22.02
C GLN A 1216 1.58 27.97 -20.51
N GLN A 1217 0.79 27.29 -19.68
CA GLN A 1217 0.91 27.40 -18.22
C GLN A 1217 2.20 26.74 -17.72
N ALA A 1218 2.48 25.51 -18.17
CA ALA A 1218 3.71 24.79 -17.83
C ALA A 1218 4.96 25.54 -18.31
N LEU A 1219 4.90 26.09 -19.53
CA LEU A 1219 5.97 26.90 -20.11
C LEU A 1219 6.35 28.11 -19.23
N ILE A 1220 5.35 28.90 -18.81
CA ILE A 1220 5.55 30.08 -17.97
C ILE A 1220 6.06 29.69 -16.57
N GLN A 1221 5.51 28.60 -16.01
CA GLN A 1221 5.92 28.11 -14.70
C GLN A 1221 7.39 27.66 -14.70
N ALA A 1222 7.83 26.97 -15.76
CA ALA A 1222 9.22 26.57 -15.96
C ALA A 1222 10.15 27.75 -16.32
N LYS A 1223 9.60 28.94 -16.62
CA LYS A 1223 10.34 30.11 -17.17
C LYS A 1223 11.11 29.77 -18.46
N ALA A 1224 10.60 28.80 -19.21
CA ALA A 1224 11.18 28.34 -20.46
C ALA A 1224 10.72 29.19 -21.67
N ASP A 1225 9.90 30.22 -21.44
CA ASP A 1225 9.52 31.24 -22.41
C ASP A 1225 10.72 32.10 -22.87
N ALA A 1226 11.76 32.17 -22.03
CA ALA A 1226 13.01 32.86 -22.37
C ALA A 1226 13.96 32.06 -23.28
N LEU A 1227 13.68 30.77 -23.53
CA LEU A 1227 14.49 29.93 -24.40
C LEU A 1227 14.27 30.27 -25.89
N PRO A 1228 15.28 30.08 -26.74
CA PRO A 1228 15.10 30.16 -28.20
C PRO A 1228 13.96 29.21 -28.64
N ALA A 1229 12.99 29.75 -29.38
CA ALA A 1229 11.85 28.98 -29.88
C ALA A 1229 12.11 28.56 -31.33
N TYR A 1230 12.03 27.24 -31.58
CA TYR A 1230 12.27 26.66 -32.90
C TYR A 1230 10.99 26.06 -33.47
N GLU A 1231 10.64 26.50 -34.68
CA GLU A 1231 9.61 25.87 -35.50
C GLU A 1231 10.16 24.57 -36.10
N LEU A 1232 9.36 23.50 -36.11
CA LEU A 1232 9.72 22.19 -36.70
C LEU A 1232 10.34 22.29 -38.12
N ALA A 1233 9.84 23.21 -38.94
CA ALA A 1233 10.33 23.44 -40.30
C ALA A 1233 11.79 23.92 -40.36
N SER A 1234 12.31 24.54 -39.31
CA SER A 1234 13.68 25.06 -39.24
C SER A 1234 14.75 23.96 -39.23
N PHE A 1235 14.42 22.78 -38.68
CA PHE A 1235 15.33 21.62 -38.65
C PHE A 1235 15.39 20.86 -39.98
N SER A 1236 14.38 21.02 -40.84
CA SER A 1236 14.31 20.34 -42.16
C SER A 1236 15.14 21.00 -43.27
N GLN A 1237 15.62 22.24 -43.06
CA GLN A 1237 16.30 23.05 -44.09
C GLN A 1237 17.81 23.24 -43.85
N ALA A 1238 18.35 22.86 -42.69
CA ALA A 1238 19.74 23.11 -42.35
C ALA A 1238 20.67 21.97 -42.84
N ARG A 1239 21.34 22.20 -43.98
CA ARG A 1239 22.57 21.47 -44.37
C ARG A 1239 23.84 22.20 -43.91
N ASP A 1240 23.72 23.30 -43.18
CA ASP A 1240 24.84 24.17 -42.85
C ASP A 1240 25.27 24.01 -41.39
N LYS A 1241 26.58 23.78 -41.22
CA LYS A 1241 27.33 23.70 -39.96
C LYS A 1241 27.26 24.98 -39.08
N GLU A 1242 26.38 25.93 -39.38
CA GLU A 1242 26.21 27.17 -38.61
C GLU A 1242 25.06 27.09 -37.58
N PHE A 1243 24.32 25.97 -37.53
CA PHE A 1243 23.28 25.71 -36.52
C PHE A 1243 23.79 24.96 -35.27
N PHE A 1244 25.03 24.42 -35.31
CA PHE A 1244 25.65 23.59 -34.27
C PHE A 1244 26.82 24.30 -33.60
#